data_AF-A0A2A6RDV7-F1
#
_entry.id   AF-A0A2A6RDV7-F1
#
_cell.length_a   1.000
_cell.length_b   1.000
_cell.length_c   1.000
_cell.angle_alpha   90.00
_cell.angle_beta   90.00
_cell.angle_gamma   90.00
#
_symmetry.space_group_name_H-M   'P 1'
#
loop_
_entity.id
_entity.type
_entity.pdbx_description
1 polymer ?
#
loop_
_entity_poly.entity_id
_entity_poly.type
_entity_poly.pdbx_seq_one_letter_code
_entity_poly.pdbx_strand_id
1 'polypeptide(L)'
;MSDFPTEGSPPFINRRLSTQEWRQYVANYNFGRIAPTRLVLHHTYRPTEAQWAGLTTMRGIQRFYAGKGWRSGPHIFVGPDGIWLATPMSQVGIHAGTGNGSVAQGWYSIGLEMVGYFDTVRPAGRVWEFSLAVMGELSRRLSIAPDKLISFHRDYTNEKSCPGWAVTKDWVWSSVNAYVGNSAPPPPTPVPQPDPGVIQPADELLLEHLREASFRQRSGGQGYNPAWAFHQYAVQENLGVPLAPSRTVTDGGKQYDFQPFARETLYCEVPNWGDVRTLTKLLAGSIPPSGLGRRLLDETYKLGGSTFRPDWAFHQFALLNRLGPPIGNSANLTVDGRQYAYQVFATDTLYNLVPNWSDVRRLSQLSTASAANDVRLREALLAATYRASGQTYRPDWAFHQRARTLNIGAPLGASYQIAVGGARYALQVYALDTLYNLVPNWSDVRRMSDLVKPQATRTAAGVVLGSARRADESASSPSPAPFSQQLIIVRPNPPAMAHTSRNGRAIEQVILHAVPGNSELTLHQMSSVGSRFTTHYLVGLDGTIYQLVDEARAAWHAGMASADGLWFNLNLTSIGIALERPSTWPEASAGDTSQQLDALSQLLRELATRYPLTSASLMLWSSLAGSDSDAADGLPLEVLRAALKGA
;
A
#
# COMPACT_ATOMS: atom_id res chain seq x y z
N MET A 1 20.37 9.02 32.27
CA MET A 1 19.45 9.91 33.01
C MET A 1 18.04 9.35 32.85
N SER A 2 17.16 9.46 33.85
CA SER A 2 15.73 9.20 33.62
C SER A 2 15.18 10.26 32.67
N ASP A 3 14.33 9.86 31.72
CA ASP A 3 13.71 10.79 30.77
C ASP A 3 12.76 11.77 31.49
N PHE A 4 12.35 12.84 30.80
CA PHE A 4 11.35 13.77 31.30
C PHE A 4 9.98 13.07 31.46
N PRO A 5 9.16 13.48 32.45
CA PRO A 5 7.81 12.93 32.61
C PRO A 5 6.92 13.28 31.42
N THR A 6 5.95 12.42 31.14
CA THR A 6 4.91 12.65 30.14
C THR A 6 3.62 13.14 30.79
N GLU A 7 2.82 13.91 30.04
CA GLU A 7 1.50 14.39 30.43
C GLU A 7 0.47 14.16 29.31
N GLY A 8 -0.82 14.18 29.67
CA GLY A 8 -1.94 14.13 28.73
C GLY A 8 -2.13 12.79 28.02
N SER A 9 -2.95 12.80 26.95
CA SER A 9 -3.25 11.63 26.13
C SER A 9 -3.27 12.06 24.64
N PRO A 10 -2.49 11.40 23.74
CA PRO A 10 -1.43 10.44 24.06
C PRO A 10 -0.32 11.08 24.91
N PRO A 11 0.39 10.32 25.75
CA PRO A 11 1.38 10.86 26.69
C PRO A 11 2.54 11.56 25.95
N PHE A 12 2.64 12.88 26.09
CA PHE A 12 3.70 13.71 25.51
C PHE A 12 4.57 14.32 26.60
N ILE A 13 5.87 14.49 26.34
CA ILE A 13 6.80 15.18 27.23
C ILE A 13 6.51 16.70 27.29
N ASN A 14 6.13 17.32 26.16
CA ASN A 14 5.81 18.75 26.04
C ASN A 14 6.92 19.70 26.55
N ARG A 15 8.19 19.29 26.41
CA ARG A 15 9.38 20.08 26.80
C ARG A 15 10.03 20.66 25.57
N ARG A 16 10.26 21.98 25.57
CA ARG A 16 11.07 22.67 24.56
C ARG A 16 12.54 22.67 24.98
N LEU A 17 13.43 22.38 24.03
CA LEU A 17 14.88 22.42 24.17
C LEU A 17 15.48 23.37 23.13
N SER A 18 16.55 24.05 23.52
CA SER A 18 17.53 24.66 22.61
C SER A 18 18.43 23.59 21.98
N THR A 19 19.23 23.97 20.96
CA THR A 19 20.22 23.08 20.34
C THR A 19 21.23 22.52 21.35
N GLN A 20 21.67 23.33 22.31
CA GLN A 20 22.62 22.91 23.34
C GLN A 20 21.99 21.91 24.30
N GLU A 21 20.78 22.19 24.80
CA GLU A 21 20.05 21.27 25.66
C GLU A 21 19.73 19.96 24.94
N TRP A 22 19.34 20.03 23.66
CA TRP A 22 19.13 18.84 22.82
C TRP A 22 20.38 17.97 22.70
N ARG A 23 21.54 18.58 22.41
CA ARG A 23 22.81 17.84 22.33
C ARG A 23 23.11 17.11 23.63
N GLN A 24 22.93 17.78 24.77
CA GLN A 24 23.13 17.18 26.09
C GLN A 24 22.11 16.07 26.37
N TYR A 25 20.85 16.28 26.00
CA TYR A 25 19.78 15.30 26.17
C TYR A 25 20.06 14.01 25.39
N VAL A 26 20.36 14.11 24.10
CA VAL A 26 20.64 12.95 23.23
C VAL A 26 21.90 12.21 23.66
N ALA A 27 22.97 12.92 24.01
CA ALA A 27 24.23 12.31 24.46
C ALA A 27 24.02 11.39 25.67
N ASN A 28 23.13 11.77 26.58
CA ASN A 28 22.85 11.06 27.82
C ASN A 28 21.59 10.18 27.76
N TYR A 29 20.95 10.09 26.59
CA TYR A 29 19.68 9.38 26.42
C TYR A 29 19.88 7.86 26.50
N ASN A 30 19.00 7.21 27.23
CA ASN A 30 18.90 5.76 27.29
C ASN A 30 17.73 5.31 26.40
N PHE A 31 18.03 4.72 25.24
CA PHE A 31 17.02 4.21 24.31
C PHE A 31 16.34 2.91 24.80
N GLY A 32 16.73 2.37 25.94
CA GLY A 32 16.19 1.13 26.48
C GLY A 32 16.78 -0.10 25.80
N ARG A 33 15.94 -1.13 25.62
CA ARG A 33 16.37 -2.46 25.14
C ARG A 33 16.86 -2.44 23.69
N ILE A 34 16.28 -1.59 22.85
CA ILE A 34 16.59 -1.49 21.42
C ILE A 34 16.75 -0.01 21.10
N ALA A 35 17.87 0.36 20.48
CA ALA A 35 18.06 1.70 19.97
C ALA A 35 17.32 1.88 18.64
N PRO A 36 16.77 3.07 18.35
CA PRO A 36 16.20 3.33 17.03
C PRO A 36 17.30 3.24 15.98
N THR A 37 16.97 2.69 14.82
CA THR A 37 17.94 2.54 13.71
C THR A 37 17.61 3.46 12.54
N ARG A 38 16.54 4.25 12.65
CA ARG A 38 16.02 5.12 11.61
C ARG A 38 15.48 6.42 12.19
N LEU A 39 15.40 7.43 11.34
CA LEU A 39 14.69 8.68 11.56
C LEU A 39 13.81 8.93 10.32
N VAL A 40 12.53 9.16 10.53
CA VAL A 40 11.61 9.53 9.45
C VAL A 40 11.36 11.04 9.54
N LEU A 41 11.75 11.76 8.49
CA LEU A 41 11.55 13.19 8.39
C LEU A 41 10.14 13.49 7.86
N HIS A 42 9.48 14.45 8.50
CA HIS A 42 8.14 14.92 8.19
C HIS A 42 8.10 16.45 8.10
N HIS A 43 7.05 16.95 7.45
CA HIS A 43 6.55 18.29 7.69
C HIS A 43 5.19 18.19 8.37
N THR A 44 4.77 19.26 9.05
CA THR A 44 3.44 19.29 9.66
C THR A 44 2.34 19.55 8.64
N TYR A 45 2.64 20.28 7.53
CA TYR A 45 1.69 20.97 6.65
C TYR A 45 0.85 22.02 7.41
N ARG A 46 0.16 21.58 8.46
CA ARG A 46 -0.47 22.41 9.50
C ARG A 46 -0.12 21.87 10.88
N PRO A 47 0.31 22.72 11.84
CA PRO A 47 0.44 24.18 11.75
C PRO A 47 1.56 24.62 10.81
N THR A 48 1.42 25.79 10.19
CA THR A 48 2.53 26.51 9.56
C THR A 48 3.36 27.24 10.62
N GLU A 49 4.55 27.75 10.25
CA GLU A 49 5.37 28.55 11.16
C GLU A 49 4.61 29.76 11.72
N ALA A 50 3.79 30.43 10.91
CA ALA A 50 2.97 31.57 11.34
C ALA A 50 1.85 31.18 12.32
N GLN A 51 1.43 29.91 12.31
CA GLN A 51 0.39 29.38 13.21
C GLN A 51 0.99 28.80 14.51
N TRP A 52 2.32 28.77 14.62
CA TRP A 52 2.99 28.16 15.75
C TRP A 52 2.96 29.07 16.99
N ALA A 53 2.50 28.50 18.11
CA ALA A 53 2.38 29.15 19.41
C ALA A 53 2.93 28.26 20.53
N GLY A 54 4.05 27.57 20.27
CA GLY A 54 4.77 26.76 21.26
C GLY A 54 3.91 25.69 21.93
N LEU A 55 3.87 25.68 23.26
CA LEU A 55 3.16 24.67 24.05
C LEU A 55 1.66 24.62 23.74
N THR A 56 1.03 25.75 23.42
CA THR A 56 -0.39 25.80 23.03
C THR A 56 -0.63 24.95 21.78
N THR A 57 0.26 25.06 20.80
CA THR A 57 0.19 24.27 19.57
C THR A 57 0.50 22.79 19.83
N MET A 58 1.52 22.48 20.63
CA MET A 58 1.82 21.09 21.04
C MET A 58 0.63 20.39 21.69
N ARG A 59 -0.07 21.07 22.62
CA ARG A 59 -1.31 20.56 23.24
C ARG A 59 -2.47 20.45 22.25
N GLY A 60 -2.54 21.33 21.25
CA GLY A 60 -3.46 21.21 20.13
C GLY A 60 -3.22 19.94 19.31
N ILE A 61 -1.97 19.69 18.94
CA ILE A 61 -1.54 18.49 18.21
C ILE A 61 -1.81 17.22 19.04
N GLN A 62 -1.50 17.23 20.33
CA GLN A 62 -1.79 16.13 21.25
C GLN A 62 -3.28 15.79 21.27
N ARG A 63 -4.16 16.78 21.43
CA ARG A 63 -5.63 16.58 21.36
C ARG A 63 -6.10 16.07 20.01
N PHE A 64 -5.51 16.56 18.92
CA PHE A 64 -5.81 16.07 17.58
C PHE A 64 -5.47 14.59 17.42
N TYR A 65 -4.30 14.15 17.90
CA TYR A 65 -3.92 12.73 17.89
C TYR A 65 -4.80 11.88 18.82
N ALA A 66 -5.18 12.40 19.99
CA ALA A 66 -6.15 11.74 20.87
C ALA A 66 -7.49 11.52 20.17
N GLY A 67 -8.00 12.54 19.45
CA GLY A 67 -9.21 12.44 18.64
C GLY A 67 -9.11 11.39 17.52
N LYS A 68 -7.88 11.12 17.04
CA LYS A 68 -7.59 10.02 16.11
C LYS A 68 -7.41 8.66 16.79
N GLY A 69 -7.54 8.57 18.12
CA GLY A 69 -7.33 7.34 18.89
C GLY A 69 -5.87 6.93 19.01
N TRP A 70 -4.91 7.84 18.77
CA TRP A 70 -3.49 7.52 18.87
C TRP A 70 -3.07 7.35 20.33
N ARG A 71 -2.25 6.32 20.57
CA ARG A 71 -1.68 6.02 21.90
C ARG A 71 -0.27 6.61 22.10
N SER A 72 0.36 7.08 21.03
CA SER A 72 1.62 7.85 21.01
C SER A 72 1.61 8.76 19.77
N GLY A 73 2.61 9.62 19.60
CA GLY A 73 2.76 10.46 18.41
C GLY A 73 4.17 10.37 17.82
N PRO A 74 4.57 11.32 16.97
CA PRO A 74 5.97 11.52 16.63
C PRO A 74 6.77 11.83 17.89
N HIS A 75 8.08 11.67 17.80
CA HIS A 75 8.95 11.83 18.96
C HIS A 75 9.32 13.30 19.15
N ILE A 76 9.53 14.01 18.04
CA ILE A 76 10.13 15.34 18.04
C ILE A 76 9.37 16.25 17.06
N PHE A 77 9.07 17.46 17.51
CA PHE A 77 8.57 18.55 16.68
C PHE A 77 9.56 19.70 16.70
N VAL A 78 9.85 20.28 15.54
CA VAL A 78 10.75 21.42 15.42
C VAL A 78 9.94 22.62 14.97
N GLY A 79 9.73 23.55 15.89
CA GLY A 79 9.10 24.85 15.64
C GLY A 79 10.13 25.97 15.52
N PRO A 80 9.71 27.17 15.10
CA PRO A 80 10.60 28.33 15.01
C PRO A 80 11.23 28.73 16.36
N ASP A 81 10.66 28.29 17.49
CA ASP A 81 11.11 28.63 18.84
C ASP A 81 11.98 27.55 19.52
N GLY A 82 12.06 26.32 18.97
CA GLY A 82 12.90 25.26 19.54
C GLY A 82 12.54 23.84 19.12
N ILE A 83 13.24 22.88 19.74
CA ILE A 83 13.05 21.44 19.58
C ILE A 83 12.10 20.97 20.68
N TRP A 84 10.90 20.54 20.32
CA TRP A 84 9.87 20.07 21.24
C TRP A 84 9.85 18.55 21.33
N LEU A 85 9.98 18.04 22.55
CA LEU A 85 9.87 16.61 22.84
C LEU A 85 8.40 16.21 22.99
N ALA A 86 8.00 15.13 22.31
CA ALA A 86 6.68 14.54 22.37
C ALA A 86 6.77 13.11 22.93
N THR A 87 6.78 12.08 22.08
CA THR A 87 6.90 10.69 22.53
C THR A 87 8.34 10.38 22.97
N PRO A 88 8.57 9.76 24.15
CA PRO A 88 9.91 9.32 24.57
C PRO A 88 10.61 8.50 23.49
N MET A 89 11.86 8.84 23.15
CA MET A 89 12.61 8.17 22.08
C MET A 89 12.98 6.70 22.38
N SER A 90 12.74 6.22 23.59
CA SER A 90 12.86 4.81 23.99
C SER A 90 11.61 3.98 23.69
N GLN A 91 10.55 4.60 23.18
CA GLN A 91 9.28 3.98 22.85
C GLN A 91 8.99 4.11 21.36
N VAL A 92 8.14 3.25 20.82
CA VAL A 92 7.70 3.34 19.43
C VAL A 92 6.63 4.43 19.29
N GLY A 93 6.95 5.49 18.56
CA GLY A 93 6.00 6.52 18.14
C GLY A 93 5.07 6.09 17.00
N ILE A 94 3.99 6.85 16.81
CA ILE A 94 3.08 6.72 15.66
C ILE A 94 3.29 7.95 14.76
N HIS A 95 3.83 7.75 13.56
CA HIS A 95 4.09 8.85 12.62
C HIS A 95 4.18 8.46 11.13
N ALA A 96 4.57 7.22 10.79
CA ALA A 96 4.83 6.76 9.43
C ALA A 96 4.28 5.36 9.08
N GLY A 97 3.35 4.83 9.88
CA GLY A 97 2.74 3.50 9.66
C GLY A 97 3.76 2.37 9.68
N THR A 98 3.99 1.68 8.55
CA THR A 98 5.05 0.64 8.49
C THR A 98 6.43 1.20 8.81
N GLY A 99 6.65 2.50 8.57
CA GLY A 99 7.87 3.21 8.96
C GLY A 99 8.07 3.37 10.47
N ASN A 100 7.05 3.18 11.30
CA ASN A 100 7.15 3.30 12.76
C ASN A 100 8.16 2.29 13.34
N GLY A 101 8.10 1.03 12.93
CA GLY A 101 8.96 -0.03 13.45
C GLY A 101 8.30 -1.37 13.73
N SER A 102 9.13 -2.36 14.05
CA SER A 102 8.77 -3.65 14.63
C SER A 102 9.82 -4.06 15.66
N VAL A 103 9.47 -3.98 16.95
CA VAL A 103 10.34 -4.36 18.06
C VAL A 103 10.69 -5.85 17.99
N ALA A 104 9.76 -6.70 17.55
CA ALA A 104 10.00 -8.12 17.30
C ALA A 104 11.06 -8.35 16.19
N GLN A 105 11.12 -7.48 15.18
CA GLN A 105 12.16 -7.50 14.15
C GLN A 105 13.41 -6.69 14.53
N GLY A 106 13.50 -6.23 15.78
CA GLY A 106 14.68 -5.57 16.30
C GLY A 106 14.87 -4.11 15.87
N TRP A 107 13.83 -3.43 15.37
CA TRP A 107 14.00 -2.05 14.87
C TRP A 107 12.76 -1.15 15.05
N TYR A 108 13.00 0.16 15.16
CA TYR A 108 11.98 1.21 15.03
C TYR A 108 12.63 2.52 14.60
N SER A 109 11.82 3.54 14.33
CA SER A 109 12.30 4.84 13.87
C SER A 109 11.87 6.00 14.76
N ILE A 110 12.63 7.09 14.70
CA ILE A 110 12.29 8.37 15.31
C ILE A 110 11.58 9.27 14.29
N GLY A 111 10.29 9.53 14.48
CA GLY A 111 9.58 10.59 13.75
C GLY A 111 9.99 12.01 14.17
N LEU A 112 10.50 12.78 13.21
CA LEU A 112 10.86 14.21 13.32
C LEU A 112 9.94 15.07 12.44
N GLU A 113 9.16 15.94 13.07
CA GLU A 113 8.18 16.83 12.42
C GLU A 113 8.72 18.26 12.29
N MET A 114 8.95 18.73 11.07
CA MET A 114 9.29 20.13 10.79
C MET A 114 8.02 20.96 10.66
N VAL A 115 7.86 21.99 11.50
CA VAL A 115 6.69 22.88 11.43
C VAL A 115 6.75 23.69 10.13
N GLY A 116 5.80 23.47 9.22
CA GLY A 116 5.71 24.17 7.94
C GLY A 116 5.14 23.33 6.80
N TYR A 117 5.09 23.93 5.61
CA TYR A 117 4.67 23.30 4.37
C TYR A 117 5.74 23.50 3.31
N PHE A 118 6.40 22.42 2.91
CA PHE A 118 7.65 22.48 2.13
C PHE A 118 7.55 21.84 0.75
N ASP A 119 6.36 21.89 0.13
CA ASP A 119 6.18 21.35 -1.22
C ASP A 119 6.86 22.21 -2.27
N THR A 120 6.73 23.53 -2.14
CA THR A 120 7.25 24.48 -3.14
C THR A 120 8.51 25.19 -2.68
N VAL A 121 8.79 25.21 -1.36
CA VAL A 121 9.91 25.92 -0.75
C VAL A 121 10.58 25.02 0.28
N ARG A 122 11.92 25.02 0.32
CA ARG A 122 12.67 24.27 1.35
C ARG A 122 12.50 24.88 2.74
N PRO A 123 12.57 24.07 3.81
CA PRO A 123 12.69 24.62 5.15
C PRO A 123 13.96 25.45 5.25
N ALA A 124 13.87 26.57 5.96
CA ALA A 124 14.96 27.51 6.14
C ALA A 124 14.94 28.08 7.57
N GLY A 125 15.93 28.92 7.89
CA GLY A 125 16.04 29.59 9.18
C GLY A 125 15.99 28.63 10.37
N ARG A 126 15.33 29.05 11.45
CA ARG A 126 15.35 28.34 12.73
C ARG A 126 14.78 26.93 12.67
N VAL A 127 13.70 26.71 11.92
CA VAL A 127 13.13 25.36 11.76
C VAL A 127 14.17 24.42 11.16
N TRP A 128 14.84 24.83 10.09
CA TRP A 128 15.86 23.98 9.46
C TRP A 128 17.10 23.79 10.34
N GLU A 129 17.58 24.85 11.01
CA GLU A 129 18.72 24.79 11.93
C GLU A 129 18.50 23.77 13.05
N PHE A 130 17.32 23.79 13.67
CA PHE A 130 16.95 22.84 14.71
C PHE A 130 16.75 21.43 14.17
N SER A 131 16.17 21.26 12.97
CA SER A 131 16.04 19.95 12.33
C SER A 131 17.39 19.32 12.00
N LEU A 132 18.36 20.12 11.53
CA LEU A 132 19.74 19.67 11.31
C LEU A 132 20.40 19.21 12.61
N ALA A 133 20.20 19.94 13.71
CA ALA A 133 20.69 19.52 15.01
C ALA A 133 20.07 18.20 15.47
N VAL A 134 18.77 18.01 15.28
CA VAL A 134 18.10 16.74 15.60
C VAL A 134 18.71 15.59 14.81
N MET A 135 18.73 15.70 13.48
CA MET A 135 19.22 14.64 12.60
C MET A 135 20.71 14.35 12.82
N GLY A 136 21.53 15.39 12.95
CA GLY A 136 22.98 15.27 13.10
C GLY A 136 23.40 14.69 14.45
N GLU A 137 22.82 15.15 15.57
CA GLU A 137 23.18 14.61 16.88
C GLU A 137 22.66 13.18 17.07
N LEU A 138 21.52 12.80 16.47
CA LEU A 138 21.07 11.39 16.45
C LEU A 138 21.96 10.51 15.59
N SER A 139 22.40 10.99 14.41
CA SER A 139 23.37 10.29 13.57
C SER A 139 24.68 10.00 14.34
N ARG A 140 25.22 11.00 15.04
CA ARG A 140 26.39 10.82 15.92
C ARG A 140 26.11 9.83 17.05
N ARG A 141 25.00 9.98 17.76
CA ARG A 141 24.68 9.19 18.95
C ARG A 141 24.44 7.71 18.65
N LEU A 142 23.85 7.42 17.50
CA LEU A 142 23.52 6.06 17.05
C LEU A 142 24.64 5.44 16.21
N SER A 143 25.65 6.23 15.82
CA SER A 143 26.71 5.81 14.90
C SER A 143 26.17 5.29 13.56
N ILE A 144 25.13 5.94 13.03
CA ILE A 144 24.52 5.60 11.74
C ILE A 144 24.67 6.78 10.80
N ALA A 145 25.23 6.54 9.62
CA ALA A 145 25.41 7.56 8.59
C ALA A 145 24.06 8.18 8.16
N PRO A 146 23.99 9.49 7.85
CA PRO A 146 22.73 10.16 7.53
C PRO A 146 21.91 9.51 6.42
N ASP A 147 22.55 8.97 5.38
CA ASP A 147 21.90 8.28 4.25
C ASP A 147 21.31 6.91 4.61
N LYS A 148 21.77 6.32 5.72
CA LYS A 148 21.25 5.07 6.29
C LYS A 148 20.24 5.31 7.41
N LEU A 149 20.37 6.43 8.12
CA LEU A 149 19.49 6.80 9.22
C LEU A 149 18.21 7.46 8.72
N ILE A 150 18.30 8.41 7.78
CA ILE A 150 17.24 9.35 7.47
C ILE A 150 16.45 8.90 6.24
N SER A 151 15.18 8.58 6.46
CA SER A 151 14.18 8.36 5.43
C SER A 151 13.09 9.44 5.50
N PHE A 152 12.24 9.50 4.47
CA PHE A 152 11.13 10.44 4.38
C PHE A 152 9.81 9.71 4.61
N HIS A 153 8.78 10.42 5.08
CA HIS A 153 7.44 9.82 5.21
C HIS A 153 6.97 9.20 3.88
N ARG A 154 7.17 9.90 2.76
CA ARG A 154 6.84 9.39 1.41
C ARG A 154 7.54 8.08 1.03
N ASP A 155 8.61 7.66 1.73
CA ASP A 155 9.23 6.36 1.47
C ASP A 155 8.37 5.19 1.94
N TYR A 156 7.39 5.46 2.81
CA TYR A 156 6.47 4.49 3.40
C TYR A 156 5.03 4.64 2.88
N THR A 157 4.79 5.60 1.98
CA THR A 157 3.47 5.84 1.38
C THR A 157 3.59 6.62 0.07
N ASN A 158 2.84 6.20 -0.96
CA ASN A 158 2.85 6.85 -2.27
C ASN A 158 1.87 8.03 -2.38
N GLU A 159 1.26 8.46 -1.27
CA GLU A 159 0.08 9.32 -1.28
C GLU A 159 0.32 10.70 -0.70
N LYS A 160 1.58 10.99 -0.33
CA LYS A 160 1.91 12.20 0.40
C LYS A 160 3.12 12.89 -0.16
N SER A 161 3.03 14.21 -0.16
CA SER A 161 4.16 15.09 -0.40
C SER A 161 5.10 15.26 0.80
N CYS A 162 4.86 14.64 1.95
CA CYS A 162 5.67 14.77 3.18
C CYS A 162 7.08 14.13 3.07
N PRO A 163 8.19 14.82 3.46
CA PRO A 163 8.30 16.08 4.21
C PRO A 163 8.28 17.39 3.39
N GLY A 164 7.83 17.33 2.14
CA GLY A 164 7.80 18.44 1.19
C GLY A 164 8.51 18.10 -0.11
N TRP A 165 7.90 18.32 -1.27
CA TRP A 165 8.56 18.09 -2.58
C TRP A 165 9.86 18.87 -2.76
N ALA A 166 9.99 20.05 -2.15
CA ALA A 166 11.23 20.81 -2.18
C ALA A 166 12.36 20.16 -1.35
N VAL A 167 12.01 19.24 -0.45
CA VAL A 167 12.92 18.49 0.42
C VAL A 167 13.34 17.20 -0.29
N THR A 168 14.58 17.17 -0.78
CA THR A 168 15.17 16.02 -1.46
C THR A 168 16.16 15.29 -0.57
N LYS A 169 16.31 13.97 -0.77
CA LYS A 169 17.21 13.13 0.03
C LYS A 169 18.66 13.60 -0.05
N ASP A 170 19.17 13.81 -1.25
CA ASP A 170 20.54 14.27 -1.47
C ASP A 170 20.82 15.59 -0.73
N TRP A 171 19.87 16.53 -0.77
CA TRP A 171 19.99 17.80 -0.06
C TRP A 171 20.00 17.61 1.47
N VAL A 172 19.08 16.80 2.01
CA VAL A 172 19.03 16.52 3.45
C VAL A 172 20.30 15.81 3.91
N TRP A 173 20.69 14.72 3.25
CA TRP A 173 21.84 13.92 3.64
C TRP A 173 23.14 14.71 3.54
N SER A 174 23.35 15.49 2.48
CA SER A 174 24.54 16.33 2.35
C SER A 174 24.57 17.45 3.40
N SER A 175 23.43 18.06 3.73
CA SER A 175 23.34 19.07 4.79
C SER A 175 23.62 18.50 6.18
N VAL A 176 23.10 17.31 6.48
CA VAL A 176 23.37 16.62 7.74
C VAL A 176 24.82 16.15 7.81
N ASN A 177 25.39 15.65 6.72
CA ASN A 177 26.82 15.31 6.67
C ASN A 177 27.70 16.54 6.92
N ALA A 178 27.35 17.71 6.35
CA ALA A 178 28.05 18.95 6.63
C ALA A 178 27.93 19.35 8.11
N TYR A 179 26.74 19.26 8.71
CA TYR A 179 26.54 19.49 10.14
C TYR A 179 27.37 18.54 11.00
N VAL A 180 27.36 17.23 10.69
CA VAL A 180 28.10 16.21 11.44
C VAL A 180 29.61 16.44 11.31
N GLY A 181 30.09 16.81 10.13
CA GLY A 181 31.49 17.13 9.84
C GLY A 181 31.95 18.52 10.26
N ASN A 182 31.07 19.36 10.84
CA ASN A 182 31.34 20.77 11.14
C ASN A 182 31.85 21.56 9.92
N SER A 183 31.30 21.27 8.73
CA SER A 183 31.64 21.90 7.46
C SER A 183 30.56 22.88 7.01
N ALA A 184 30.90 23.75 6.05
CA ALA A 184 29.92 24.63 5.43
C ALA A 184 28.79 23.82 4.77
N PRO A 185 27.53 24.28 4.86
CA PRO A 185 26.42 23.59 4.23
C PRO A 185 26.61 23.57 2.69
N PRO A 186 26.17 22.49 2.02
CA PRO A 186 26.29 22.38 0.58
C PRO A 186 25.49 23.48 -0.12
N PRO A 187 25.92 23.94 -1.30
CA PRO A 187 25.14 24.89 -2.09
C PRO A 187 23.77 24.28 -2.42
N PRO A 188 22.70 25.09 -2.46
CA PRO A 188 21.37 24.58 -2.76
C PRO A 188 21.35 24.02 -4.17
N THR A 189 21.09 22.72 -4.31
CA THR A 189 20.70 22.14 -5.61
C THR A 189 19.35 22.72 -6.03
N PRO A 190 19.05 22.87 -7.33
CA PRO A 190 17.73 23.30 -7.77
C PRO A 190 16.64 22.40 -7.17
N VAL A 191 15.51 23.00 -6.78
CA VAL A 191 14.33 22.23 -6.35
C VAL A 191 13.81 21.48 -7.59
N PRO A 192 13.79 20.13 -7.59
CA PRO A 192 13.17 19.39 -8.68
C PRO A 192 11.67 19.70 -8.72
N GLN A 193 11.11 19.85 -9.93
CA GLN A 193 9.67 19.89 -10.08
C GLN A 193 9.07 18.52 -9.73
N PRO A 194 7.89 18.46 -9.10
CA PRO A 194 7.24 17.18 -8.80
C PRO A 194 7.03 16.37 -10.09
N ASP A 195 7.21 15.06 -10.00
CA ASP A 195 7.03 14.15 -11.13
C ASP A 195 5.62 14.33 -11.73
N PRO A 196 5.45 14.28 -13.08
CA PRO A 196 4.15 14.43 -13.75
C PRO A 196 3.09 13.39 -13.35
N GLY A 197 3.47 12.38 -12.56
CA GLY A 197 2.60 11.32 -12.05
C GLY A 197 2.00 11.57 -10.66
N VAL A 198 2.28 12.72 -10.04
CA VAL A 198 1.81 13.08 -8.71
C VAL A 198 0.50 13.86 -8.77
N ILE A 199 -0.42 13.56 -7.85
CA ILE A 199 -1.69 14.24 -7.68
C ILE A 199 -1.45 15.75 -7.47
N GLN A 200 -2.17 16.60 -8.18
CA GLN A 200 -2.07 18.05 -8.00
C GLN A 200 -2.55 18.46 -6.59
N PRO A 201 -2.04 19.53 -5.96
CA PRO A 201 -2.41 19.89 -4.59
C PRO A 201 -3.92 20.00 -4.31
N ALA A 202 -4.69 20.46 -5.30
CA ALA A 202 -6.16 20.52 -5.20
C ALA A 202 -6.82 19.12 -5.19
N ASP A 203 -6.30 18.20 -6.00
CA ASP A 203 -6.76 16.81 -6.04
C ASP A 203 -6.28 16.02 -4.81
N GLU A 204 -5.12 16.37 -4.24
CA GLU A 204 -4.60 15.80 -2.99
C GLU A 204 -5.48 16.18 -1.81
N LEU A 205 -5.87 17.46 -1.73
CA LEU A 205 -6.80 17.94 -0.71
C LEU A 205 -8.17 17.26 -0.81
N LEU A 206 -8.69 17.09 -2.04
CA LEU A 206 -9.93 16.37 -2.27
C LEU A 206 -9.81 14.90 -1.91
N LEU A 207 -8.73 14.24 -2.32
CA LEU A 207 -8.46 12.84 -1.97
C LEU A 207 -8.39 12.64 -0.46
N GLU A 208 -7.70 13.52 0.27
CA GLU A 208 -7.59 13.45 1.73
C GLU A 208 -8.98 13.51 2.38
N HIS A 209 -9.83 14.45 1.97
CA HIS A 209 -11.17 14.60 2.52
C HIS A 209 -12.10 13.44 2.15
N LEU A 210 -12.03 12.95 0.91
CA LEU A 210 -12.82 11.79 0.47
C LEU A 210 -12.36 10.53 1.21
N ARG A 211 -11.06 10.36 1.44
CA ARG A 211 -10.53 9.20 2.15
C ARG A 211 -10.84 9.25 3.64
N GLU A 212 -10.73 10.42 4.25
CA GLU A 212 -11.20 10.69 5.61
C GLU A 212 -12.66 10.28 5.77
N ALA A 213 -13.53 10.76 4.88
CA ALA A 213 -14.95 10.40 4.84
C ALA A 213 -15.17 8.89 4.65
N SER A 214 -14.43 8.27 3.73
CA SER A 214 -14.51 6.83 3.41
C SER A 214 -14.20 5.98 4.65
N PHE A 215 -13.11 6.30 5.33
CA PHE A 215 -12.65 5.52 6.49
C PHE A 215 -13.52 5.77 7.72
N ARG A 216 -14.09 6.97 7.87
CA ARG A 216 -14.92 7.37 9.01
C ARG A 216 -16.26 6.63 9.09
N GLN A 217 -16.79 6.17 7.94
CA GLN A 217 -18.19 5.77 7.80
C GLN A 217 -18.61 4.63 8.75
N ARG A 218 -17.77 3.60 8.92
CA ARG A 218 -18.07 2.44 9.80
C ARG A 218 -17.05 2.24 10.92
N SER A 219 -16.08 3.12 11.04
CA SER A 219 -14.98 3.04 12.02
C SER A 219 -15.25 3.75 13.35
N GLY A 220 -16.53 3.98 13.71
CA GLY A 220 -16.88 4.66 14.97
C GLY A 220 -16.41 6.12 15.00
N GLY A 221 -16.35 6.78 13.84
CA GLY A 221 -15.94 8.16 13.71
C GLY A 221 -14.44 8.37 13.45
N GLN A 222 -13.64 7.29 13.37
CA GLN A 222 -12.21 7.35 13.05
C GLN A 222 -11.99 7.48 11.55
N GLY A 223 -11.59 8.66 11.08
CA GLY A 223 -11.26 8.83 9.67
C GLY A 223 -9.98 8.13 9.23
N TYR A 224 -9.50 8.50 8.04
CA TYR A 224 -8.31 7.90 7.48
C TYR A 224 -7.09 8.32 8.28
N ASN A 225 -6.18 7.37 8.44
CA ASN A 225 -5.05 7.55 9.31
C ASN A 225 -3.77 7.06 8.63
N PRO A 226 -3.03 7.97 7.99
CA PRO A 226 -1.86 7.60 7.22
C PRO A 226 -0.69 7.11 8.07
N ALA A 227 -0.75 7.22 9.40
CA ALA A 227 0.27 6.66 10.29
C ALA A 227 -0.13 5.30 10.89
N TRP A 228 -1.32 4.79 10.56
CA TRP A 228 -1.78 3.48 11.00
C TRP A 228 -1.44 2.43 9.94
N ALA A 229 -0.71 1.40 10.35
CA ALA A 229 -0.23 0.37 9.44
C ALA A 229 -1.39 -0.36 8.75
N PHE A 230 -2.51 -0.62 9.44
CA PHE A 230 -3.71 -1.20 8.81
C PHE A 230 -4.30 -0.32 7.72
N HIS A 231 -4.37 1.00 7.93
CA HIS A 231 -4.91 1.92 6.95
C HIS A 231 -3.98 2.04 5.74
N GLN A 232 -2.66 2.10 5.95
CA GLN A 232 -1.68 2.05 4.86
C GLN A 232 -1.76 0.75 4.07
N TYR A 233 -1.77 -0.39 4.76
CA TYR A 233 -1.84 -1.72 4.15
C TYR A 233 -3.16 -1.89 3.37
N ALA A 234 -4.29 -1.47 3.93
CA ALA A 234 -5.58 -1.53 3.25
C ALA A 234 -5.62 -0.70 1.97
N VAL A 235 -4.97 0.46 1.96
CA VAL A 235 -4.86 1.28 0.74
C VAL A 235 -3.88 0.65 -0.25
N GLN A 236 -2.72 0.17 0.20
CA GLN A 236 -1.70 -0.46 -0.64
C GLN A 236 -2.22 -1.73 -1.33
N GLU A 237 -2.95 -2.56 -0.60
CA GLU A 237 -3.49 -3.85 -1.06
C GLU A 237 -4.94 -3.74 -1.58
N ASN A 238 -5.46 -2.51 -1.70
CA ASN A 238 -6.82 -2.24 -2.22
C ASN A 238 -7.92 -3.07 -1.51
N LEU A 239 -7.88 -3.10 -0.18
CA LEU A 239 -8.80 -3.90 0.64
C LEU A 239 -10.19 -3.25 0.83
N GLY A 240 -10.40 -2.06 0.27
CA GLY A 240 -11.58 -1.23 0.47
C GLY A 240 -11.55 -0.47 1.80
N VAL A 241 -12.71 0.02 2.23
CA VAL A 241 -12.83 0.85 3.43
C VAL A 241 -12.99 -0.03 4.69
N PRO A 242 -12.72 0.50 5.90
CA PRO A 242 -12.99 -0.21 7.15
C PRO A 242 -14.49 -0.48 7.34
N LEU A 243 -14.83 -1.67 7.85
CA LEU A 243 -16.20 -2.08 8.16
C LEU A 243 -16.50 -1.98 9.66
N ALA A 244 -15.47 -1.74 10.47
CA ALA A 244 -15.57 -1.49 11.90
C ALA A 244 -14.33 -0.68 12.39
N PRO A 245 -14.38 -0.07 13.58
CA PRO A 245 -13.18 0.51 14.19
C PRO A 245 -12.19 -0.59 14.57
N SER A 246 -10.92 -0.23 14.71
CA SER A 246 -9.91 -1.13 15.28
C SER A 246 -10.31 -1.58 16.70
N ARG A 247 -9.94 -2.80 17.05
CA ARG A 247 -10.22 -3.46 18.33
C ARG A 247 -9.01 -4.25 18.78
N THR A 248 -8.85 -4.39 20.09
CA THR A 248 -7.84 -5.27 20.69
C THR A 248 -8.51 -6.55 21.18
N VAL A 249 -7.90 -7.70 20.89
CA VAL A 249 -8.27 -9.01 21.46
C VAL A 249 -7.07 -9.62 22.18
N THR A 250 -7.35 -10.48 23.16
CA THR A 250 -6.32 -11.26 23.85
C THR A 250 -6.48 -12.73 23.49
N ASP A 251 -5.38 -13.37 23.09
CA ASP A 251 -5.32 -14.81 22.83
C ASP A 251 -3.93 -15.34 23.23
N GLY A 252 -3.88 -16.47 23.94
CA GLY A 252 -2.60 -17.06 24.38
C GLY A 252 -1.72 -16.14 25.23
N GLY A 253 -2.30 -15.23 26.03
CA GLY A 253 -1.56 -14.27 26.86
C GLY A 253 -0.98 -13.07 26.11
N LYS A 254 -1.20 -12.98 24.79
CA LYS A 254 -0.76 -11.86 23.93
C LYS A 254 -1.94 -10.99 23.52
N GLN A 255 -1.66 -9.71 23.26
CA GLN A 255 -2.65 -8.77 22.72
C GLN A 255 -2.45 -8.59 21.22
N TYR A 256 -3.55 -8.54 20.48
CA TYR A 256 -3.57 -8.30 19.05
C TYR A 256 -4.56 -7.19 18.75
N ASP A 257 -4.11 -6.20 18.00
CA ASP A 257 -5.02 -5.25 17.38
C ASP A 257 -5.49 -5.83 16.05
N PHE A 258 -6.76 -5.62 15.71
CA PHE A 258 -7.34 -6.05 14.44
C PHE A 258 -8.39 -5.05 13.94
N GLN A 259 -8.56 -5.02 12.62
CA GLN A 259 -9.55 -4.17 11.96
C GLN A 259 -10.08 -4.84 10.70
N PRO A 260 -11.41 -5.02 10.56
CA PRO A 260 -12.00 -5.55 9.35
C PRO A 260 -12.14 -4.47 8.27
N PHE A 261 -11.70 -4.80 7.06
CA PHE A 261 -11.89 -4.06 5.82
C PHE A 261 -12.79 -4.83 4.86
N ALA A 262 -13.15 -4.21 3.74
CA ALA A 262 -14.14 -4.80 2.84
C ALA A 262 -13.71 -6.13 2.24
N ARG A 263 -12.42 -6.38 2.05
CA ARG A 263 -11.92 -7.67 1.51
C ARG A 263 -11.33 -8.59 2.56
N GLU A 264 -10.86 -8.06 3.69
CA GLU A 264 -9.95 -8.77 4.58
C GLU A 264 -10.00 -8.19 5.99
N THR A 265 -9.70 -9.01 7.00
CA THR A 265 -9.41 -8.53 8.35
C THR A 265 -7.91 -8.47 8.56
N LEU A 266 -7.40 -7.28 8.89
CA LEU A 266 -6.00 -7.09 9.25
C LEU A 266 -5.80 -7.24 10.75
N TYR A 267 -4.65 -7.76 11.16
CA TYR A 267 -4.25 -7.85 12.55
C TYR A 267 -2.73 -7.72 12.74
N CYS A 268 -2.29 -7.34 13.92
CA CYS A 268 -0.88 -7.37 14.34
C CYS A 268 -0.79 -7.63 15.85
N GLU A 269 0.28 -8.31 16.30
CA GLU A 269 0.58 -8.44 17.73
C GLU A 269 1.01 -7.08 18.28
N VAL A 270 0.50 -6.66 19.43
CA VAL A 270 0.92 -5.42 20.10
C VAL A 270 2.26 -5.66 20.81
N PRO A 271 3.30 -4.80 20.65
CA PRO A 271 3.33 -3.50 19.96
C PRO A 271 4.01 -3.53 18.57
N ASN A 272 3.93 -4.65 17.84
CA ASN A 272 4.59 -4.85 16.54
C ASN A 272 3.76 -4.27 15.38
N TRP A 273 3.53 -2.95 15.41
CA TRP A 273 2.65 -2.24 14.47
C TRP A 273 3.01 -2.42 12.99
N GLY A 274 4.30 -2.60 12.67
CA GLY A 274 4.75 -2.84 11.30
C GLY A 274 4.51 -4.26 10.78
N ASP A 275 4.18 -5.23 11.63
CA ASP A 275 3.94 -6.64 11.27
C ASP A 275 2.45 -6.87 11.01
N VAL A 276 1.94 -6.20 9.97
CA VAL A 276 0.55 -6.33 9.55
C VAL A 276 0.35 -7.67 8.84
N ARG A 277 -0.61 -8.45 9.34
CA ARG A 277 -0.98 -9.76 8.82
C ARG A 277 -2.46 -9.80 8.47
N THR A 278 -2.84 -10.73 7.61
CA THR A 278 -4.22 -10.90 7.12
C THR A 278 -4.85 -12.14 7.74
N LEU A 279 -6.12 -12.06 8.12
CA LEU A 279 -6.85 -13.21 8.67
C LEU A 279 -6.90 -14.38 7.68
N THR A 280 -7.11 -14.14 6.38
CA THR A 280 -7.10 -15.22 5.39
C THR A 280 -5.78 -16.02 5.39
N LYS A 281 -4.62 -15.35 5.46
CA LYS A 281 -3.33 -16.06 5.58
C LYS A 281 -3.21 -16.84 6.89
N LEU A 282 -3.68 -16.30 8.01
CA LEU A 282 -3.66 -16.99 9.31
C LEU A 282 -4.50 -18.26 9.31
N LEU A 283 -5.63 -18.25 8.60
CA LEU A 283 -6.53 -19.40 8.49
C LEU A 283 -5.98 -20.51 7.56
N ALA A 284 -5.05 -20.17 6.66
CA ALA A 284 -4.42 -21.12 5.72
C ALA A 284 -5.45 -22.00 4.99
N GLY A 285 -6.55 -21.40 4.53
CA GLY A 285 -7.61 -22.11 3.79
C GLY A 285 -8.55 -22.98 4.64
N SER A 286 -8.33 -23.07 5.95
CA SER A 286 -9.15 -23.87 6.87
C SER A 286 -9.77 -23.02 7.99
N ILE A 287 -10.91 -23.44 8.53
CA ILE A 287 -11.53 -22.78 9.68
C ILE A 287 -11.11 -23.55 10.94
N PRO A 288 -10.19 -23.03 11.78
CA PRO A 288 -9.75 -23.74 12.96
C PRO A 288 -10.87 -23.77 14.02
N PRO A 289 -10.93 -24.81 14.87
CA PRO A 289 -11.94 -24.91 15.93
C PRO A 289 -11.70 -23.92 17.08
N SER A 290 -10.46 -23.45 17.27
CA SER A 290 -10.06 -22.54 18.34
C SER A 290 -8.80 -21.74 17.97
N GLY A 291 -8.31 -20.90 18.89
CA GLY A 291 -7.12 -20.07 18.72
C GLY A 291 -7.37 -18.73 18.03
N LEU A 292 -6.29 -17.98 17.81
CA LEU A 292 -6.34 -16.61 17.29
C LEU A 292 -7.14 -16.48 15.98
N GLY A 293 -6.94 -17.39 15.02
CA GLY A 293 -7.66 -17.37 13.75
C GLY A 293 -9.17 -17.50 13.93
N ARG A 294 -9.61 -18.43 14.78
CA ARG A 294 -11.03 -18.59 15.13
C ARG A 294 -11.59 -17.34 15.83
N ARG A 295 -10.86 -16.82 16.82
CA ARG A 295 -11.26 -15.65 17.61
C ARG A 295 -11.42 -14.39 16.75
N LEU A 296 -10.45 -14.10 15.88
CA LEU A 296 -10.49 -12.95 14.97
C LEU A 296 -11.64 -13.07 13.97
N LEU A 297 -11.93 -14.27 13.48
CA LEU A 297 -13.06 -14.54 12.58
C LEU A 297 -14.41 -14.29 13.27
N ASP A 298 -14.59 -14.82 14.48
CA ASP A 298 -15.81 -14.63 15.27
C ASP A 298 -16.05 -13.15 15.60
N GLU A 299 -15.01 -12.42 16.04
CA GLU A 299 -15.13 -10.99 16.34
C GLU A 299 -15.34 -10.15 15.07
N THR A 300 -14.73 -10.52 13.93
CA THR A 300 -14.98 -9.88 12.62
C THR A 300 -16.45 -9.98 12.22
N TYR A 301 -17.03 -11.19 12.31
CA TYR A 301 -18.44 -11.40 11.98
C TYR A 301 -19.38 -10.65 12.93
N LYS A 302 -19.07 -10.67 14.22
CA LYS A 302 -19.83 -9.95 15.24
C LYS A 302 -19.86 -8.45 14.99
N LEU A 303 -18.73 -7.86 14.60
CA LEU A 303 -18.66 -6.45 14.18
C LEU A 303 -19.48 -6.18 12.90
N GLY A 304 -19.57 -7.15 12.00
CA GLY A 304 -20.47 -7.14 10.84
C GLY A 304 -21.96 -7.33 11.17
N GLY A 305 -22.30 -7.56 12.44
CA GLY A 305 -23.68 -7.74 12.89
C GLY A 305 -24.24 -9.14 12.67
N SER A 306 -23.37 -10.16 12.55
CA SER A 306 -23.79 -11.56 12.45
C SER A 306 -22.90 -12.49 13.29
N THR A 307 -23.37 -13.69 13.58
CA THR A 307 -22.55 -14.74 14.23
C THR A 307 -21.94 -15.62 13.15
N PHE A 308 -20.63 -15.84 13.19
CA PHE A 308 -20.00 -16.77 12.27
C PHE A 308 -20.51 -18.21 12.49
N ARG A 309 -20.89 -18.86 11.40
CA ARG A 309 -21.42 -20.23 11.35
C ARG A 309 -20.56 -21.03 10.36
N PRO A 310 -19.67 -21.92 10.84
CA PRO A 310 -18.75 -22.65 9.97
C PRO A 310 -19.45 -23.68 9.08
N ASP A 311 -20.67 -24.08 9.43
CA ASP A 311 -21.54 -25.02 8.72
C ASP A 311 -22.41 -24.37 7.65
N TRP A 312 -22.43 -23.04 7.55
CA TRP A 312 -23.26 -22.32 6.58
C TRP A 312 -22.53 -22.06 5.26
N ALA A 313 -23.16 -22.43 4.15
CA ALA A 313 -22.60 -22.30 2.80
C ALA A 313 -22.20 -20.85 2.47
N PHE A 314 -23.01 -19.85 2.83
CA PHE A 314 -22.66 -18.44 2.62
C PHE A 314 -21.39 -18.02 3.35
N HIS A 315 -21.20 -18.44 4.59
CA HIS A 315 -20.05 -18.05 5.39
C HIS A 315 -18.76 -18.72 4.89
N GLN A 316 -18.83 -20.00 4.49
CA GLN A 316 -17.71 -20.69 3.84
C GLN A 316 -17.37 -20.03 2.50
N PHE A 317 -18.37 -19.77 1.66
CA PHE A 317 -18.18 -19.12 0.36
C PHE A 317 -17.58 -17.72 0.52
N ALA A 318 -18.09 -16.92 1.46
CA ALA A 318 -17.60 -15.57 1.72
C ALA A 318 -16.14 -15.56 2.17
N LEU A 319 -15.74 -16.51 3.02
CA LEU A 319 -14.35 -16.64 3.47
C LEU A 319 -13.42 -17.01 2.31
N LEU A 320 -13.78 -18.03 1.53
CA LEU A 320 -12.98 -18.50 0.38
C LEU A 320 -12.85 -17.44 -0.72
N ASN A 321 -13.90 -16.64 -0.93
CA ASN A 321 -13.95 -15.62 -1.99
C ASN A 321 -13.61 -14.21 -1.48
N ARG A 322 -13.14 -14.07 -0.23
CA ARG A 322 -12.74 -12.79 0.38
C ARG A 322 -13.80 -11.69 0.24
N LEU A 323 -15.03 -12.01 0.63
CA LEU A 323 -16.15 -11.06 0.54
C LEU A 323 -16.22 -10.07 1.72
N GLY A 324 -15.27 -10.16 2.65
CA GLY A 324 -15.21 -9.38 3.87
C GLY A 324 -16.25 -9.81 4.90
N PRO A 325 -16.41 -9.02 5.98
CA PRO A 325 -17.44 -9.28 6.98
C PRO A 325 -18.85 -9.12 6.39
N PRO A 326 -19.86 -9.77 6.99
CA PRO A 326 -21.26 -9.52 6.65
C PRO A 326 -21.68 -8.09 7.03
N ILE A 327 -22.77 -7.64 6.45
CA ILE A 327 -23.51 -6.44 6.85
C ILE A 327 -24.91 -6.89 7.27
N GLY A 328 -25.00 -7.36 8.51
CA GLY A 328 -26.21 -7.93 9.11
C GLY A 328 -26.37 -9.43 8.88
N ASN A 329 -27.54 -9.93 9.30
CA ASN A 329 -27.86 -11.36 9.26
C ASN A 329 -28.40 -11.81 7.90
N SER A 330 -28.32 -13.12 7.65
CA SER A 330 -29.05 -13.76 6.55
C SER A 330 -30.56 -13.58 6.69
N ALA A 331 -31.23 -13.44 5.56
CA ALA A 331 -32.68 -13.27 5.48
C ALA A 331 -33.24 -13.94 4.22
N ASN A 332 -34.57 -13.99 4.12
CA ASN A 332 -35.26 -14.50 2.95
C ASN A 332 -35.99 -13.36 2.22
N LEU A 333 -36.11 -13.47 0.90
CA LEU A 333 -36.96 -12.62 0.09
C LEU A 333 -37.71 -13.47 -0.95
N THR A 334 -38.87 -12.97 -1.41
CA THR A 334 -39.68 -13.65 -2.42
C THR A 334 -39.74 -12.78 -3.68
N VAL A 335 -39.40 -13.36 -4.83
CA VAL A 335 -39.49 -12.71 -6.15
C VAL A 335 -40.20 -13.67 -7.08
N ASP A 336 -41.26 -13.20 -7.75
CA ASP A 336 -42.05 -13.99 -8.70
C ASP A 336 -42.51 -15.35 -8.13
N GLY A 337 -42.92 -15.37 -6.85
CA GLY A 337 -43.37 -16.57 -6.15
C GLY A 337 -42.25 -17.55 -5.74
N ARG A 338 -40.99 -17.25 -6.03
CA ARG A 338 -39.82 -18.04 -5.61
C ARG A 338 -39.15 -17.43 -4.40
N GLN A 339 -38.82 -18.26 -3.42
CA GLN A 339 -38.12 -17.84 -2.21
C GLN A 339 -36.60 -17.96 -2.39
N TYR A 340 -35.89 -16.90 -2.04
CA TYR A 340 -34.44 -16.83 -2.05
C TYR A 340 -33.94 -16.51 -0.64
N ALA A 341 -32.93 -17.23 -0.19
CA ALA A 341 -32.14 -16.81 0.95
C ALA A 341 -31.01 -15.90 0.46
N TYR A 342 -30.65 -14.90 1.26
CA TYR A 342 -29.57 -13.99 0.94
C TYR A 342 -28.86 -13.50 2.20
N GLN A 343 -27.61 -13.06 2.05
CA GLN A 343 -26.86 -12.36 3.07
C GLN A 343 -25.95 -11.32 2.40
N VAL A 344 -25.93 -10.12 2.97
CA VAL A 344 -25.10 -9.02 2.46
C VAL A 344 -23.72 -9.15 3.08
N PHE A 345 -22.69 -9.18 2.25
CA PHE A 345 -21.29 -9.01 2.65
C PHE A 345 -20.76 -7.68 2.12
N ALA A 346 -19.59 -7.28 2.60
CA ALA A 346 -19.00 -6.00 2.23
C ALA A 346 -18.84 -5.87 0.71
N THR A 347 -18.23 -6.85 0.02
CA THR A 347 -17.98 -6.72 -1.43
C THR A 347 -19.12 -7.20 -2.32
N ASP A 348 -20.02 -8.05 -1.84
CA ASP A 348 -21.11 -8.60 -2.64
C ASP A 348 -22.26 -9.12 -1.75
N THR A 349 -23.45 -9.29 -2.34
CA THR A 349 -24.57 -9.97 -1.69
C THR A 349 -24.66 -11.40 -2.22
N LEU A 350 -24.59 -12.36 -1.30
CA LEU A 350 -24.78 -13.77 -1.61
C LEU A 350 -26.26 -14.12 -1.58
N TYR A 351 -26.67 -15.01 -2.47
CA TYR A 351 -28.03 -15.54 -2.50
C TYR A 351 -28.07 -16.97 -3.01
N ASN A 352 -29.12 -17.71 -2.67
CA ASN A 352 -29.43 -19.01 -3.23
C ASN A 352 -30.96 -19.19 -3.32
N LEU A 353 -31.42 -20.04 -4.22
CA LEU A 353 -32.83 -20.43 -4.27
C LEU A 353 -33.12 -21.39 -3.11
N VAL A 354 -34.25 -21.25 -2.42
CA VAL A 354 -34.68 -22.18 -1.35
C VAL A 354 -35.46 -23.34 -1.97
N PRO A 355 -35.18 -24.61 -1.62
CA PRO A 355 -34.25 -25.10 -0.58
C PRO A 355 -32.84 -25.48 -1.08
N ASN A 356 -32.40 -24.98 -2.23
CA ASN A 356 -31.09 -25.29 -2.82
C ASN A 356 -29.96 -24.51 -2.13
N TRP A 357 -29.68 -24.80 -0.86
CA TRP A 357 -28.74 -24.07 0.00
C TRP A 357 -27.27 -24.11 -0.46
N SER A 358 -26.89 -25.11 -1.26
CA SER A 358 -25.52 -25.28 -1.78
C SER A 358 -25.24 -24.45 -3.03
N ASP A 359 -26.26 -23.99 -3.77
CA ASP A 359 -26.10 -23.16 -4.99
C ASP A 359 -25.95 -21.68 -4.62
N VAL A 360 -24.80 -21.36 -4.01
CA VAL A 360 -24.46 -20.00 -3.60
C VAL A 360 -24.04 -19.16 -4.81
N ARG A 361 -24.76 -18.07 -5.04
CA ARG A 361 -24.54 -17.13 -6.14
C ARG A 361 -24.31 -15.72 -5.63
N ARG A 362 -23.75 -14.87 -6.50
CA ARG A 362 -23.40 -13.48 -6.20
C ARG A 362 -24.30 -12.51 -6.95
N LEU A 363 -24.78 -11.47 -6.28
CA LEU A 363 -25.58 -10.41 -6.90
C LEU A 363 -24.84 -9.74 -8.07
N SER A 364 -23.52 -9.56 -7.98
CA SER A 364 -22.72 -8.99 -9.08
C SER A 364 -22.81 -9.77 -10.39
N GLN A 365 -23.11 -11.08 -10.35
CA GLN A 365 -23.31 -11.90 -11.55
C GLN A 365 -24.57 -11.51 -12.33
N LEU A 366 -25.52 -10.83 -11.68
CA LEU A 366 -26.74 -10.31 -12.32
C LEU A 366 -26.56 -8.90 -12.88
N SER A 367 -25.40 -8.25 -12.71
CA SER A 367 -25.20 -6.82 -13.04
C SER A 367 -25.54 -6.48 -14.50
N THR A 368 -25.21 -7.36 -15.44
CA THR A 368 -25.49 -7.21 -16.88
C THR A 368 -26.69 -8.03 -17.37
N ALA A 369 -27.41 -8.70 -16.47
CA ALA A 369 -28.55 -9.53 -16.86
C ALA A 369 -29.66 -8.68 -17.50
N SER A 370 -30.18 -9.18 -18.61
CA SER A 370 -31.25 -8.56 -19.41
C SER A 370 -32.57 -9.34 -19.35
N ALA A 371 -32.54 -10.61 -18.94
CA ALA A 371 -33.74 -11.41 -18.75
C ALA A 371 -34.63 -10.82 -17.65
N ALA A 372 -35.92 -10.67 -17.91
CA ALA A 372 -36.84 -9.93 -17.03
C ALA A 372 -36.88 -10.49 -15.59
N ASN A 373 -36.80 -11.80 -15.42
CA ASN A 373 -36.79 -12.45 -14.10
C ASN A 373 -35.50 -12.12 -13.34
N ASP A 374 -34.35 -12.17 -14.01
CA ASP A 374 -33.04 -11.85 -13.42
C ASP A 374 -32.92 -10.37 -13.07
N VAL A 375 -33.50 -9.49 -13.89
CA VAL A 375 -33.62 -8.07 -13.58
C VAL A 375 -34.44 -7.86 -12.31
N ARG A 376 -35.64 -8.45 -12.19
CA ARG A 376 -36.45 -8.31 -10.97
C ARG A 376 -35.75 -8.85 -9.73
N LEU A 377 -35.07 -10.00 -9.85
CA LEU A 377 -34.28 -10.55 -8.75
C LEU A 377 -33.11 -9.62 -8.36
N ARG A 378 -32.39 -9.08 -9.35
CA ARG A 378 -31.32 -8.10 -9.12
C ARG A 378 -31.82 -6.87 -8.38
N GLU A 379 -32.92 -6.26 -8.84
CA GLU A 379 -33.46 -5.05 -8.21
C GLU A 379 -33.95 -5.32 -6.78
N ALA A 380 -34.55 -6.50 -6.52
CA ALA A 380 -34.97 -6.92 -5.19
C ALA A 380 -33.78 -7.15 -4.24
N LEU A 381 -32.72 -7.82 -4.73
CA LEU A 381 -31.48 -8.02 -3.97
C LEU A 381 -30.76 -6.70 -3.72
N LEU A 382 -30.66 -5.80 -4.70
CA LEU A 382 -30.09 -4.45 -4.51
C LEU A 382 -30.88 -3.66 -3.45
N ALA A 383 -32.20 -3.70 -3.49
CA ALA A 383 -33.03 -3.08 -2.46
C ALA A 383 -32.74 -3.66 -1.07
N ALA A 384 -32.53 -4.98 -0.96
CA ALA A 384 -32.14 -5.62 0.29
C ALA A 384 -30.73 -5.23 0.74
N THR A 385 -29.76 -5.16 -0.18
CA THR A 385 -28.37 -4.71 0.07
C THR A 385 -28.34 -3.29 0.64
N TYR A 386 -29.10 -2.36 0.06
CA TYR A 386 -29.18 -0.98 0.56
C TYR A 386 -29.87 -0.91 1.92
N ARG A 387 -30.93 -1.71 2.13
CA ARG A 387 -31.65 -1.77 3.41
C ARG A 387 -30.76 -2.27 4.55
N ALA A 388 -29.83 -3.17 4.29
CA ALA A 388 -28.87 -3.65 5.30
C ALA A 388 -27.99 -2.52 5.88
N SER A 389 -27.82 -1.43 5.14
CA SER A 389 -27.14 -0.20 5.60
C SER A 389 -28.10 0.94 5.93
N GLY A 390 -29.38 0.64 6.14
CA GLY A 390 -30.42 1.64 6.47
C GLY A 390 -30.74 2.59 5.31
N GLN A 391 -30.41 2.22 4.07
CA GLN A 391 -30.63 3.05 2.88
C GLN A 391 -31.75 2.51 2.01
N THR A 392 -32.30 3.39 1.16
CA THR A 392 -33.25 3.00 0.11
C THR A 392 -32.51 2.94 -1.22
N TYR A 393 -32.60 1.80 -1.92
CA TYR A 393 -32.09 1.71 -3.27
C TYR A 393 -32.95 2.57 -4.23
N ARG A 394 -32.28 3.37 -5.05
CA ARG A 394 -32.87 4.29 -6.02
C ARG A 394 -32.22 4.06 -7.38
N PRO A 395 -32.82 3.27 -8.28
CA PRO A 395 -32.21 2.91 -9.56
C PRO A 395 -32.07 4.09 -10.53
N ASP A 396 -32.75 5.20 -10.25
CA ASP A 396 -32.73 6.47 -10.98
C ASP A 396 -31.60 7.42 -10.49
N TRP A 397 -30.96 7.12 -9.36
CA TRP A 397 -29.89 7.97 -8.83
C TRP A 397 -28.53 7.63 -9.44
N ALA A 398 -27.80 8.66 -9.88
CA ALA A 398 -26.53 8.52 -10.58
C ALA A 398 -25.49 7.71 -9.78
N PHE A 399 -25.37 7.95 -8.46
CA PHE A 399 -24.48 7.16 -7.60
C PHE A 399 -24.85 5.68 -7.57
N HIS A 400 -26.13 5.36 -7.44
CA HIS A 400 -26.59 3.98 -7.35
C HIS A 400 -26.44 3.23 -8.67
N GLN A 401 -26.70 3.90 -9.80
CA GLN A 401 -26.44 3.36 -11.14
C GLN A 401 -24.96 3.08 -11.34
N ARG A 402 -24.11 4.07 -11.01
CA ARG A 402 -22.66 3.96 -11.17
C ARG A 402 -22.07 2.88 -10.27
N ALA A 403 -22.51 2.79 -9.01
CA ALA A 403 -22.10 1.74 -8.08
C ALA A 403 -22.45 0.34 -8.59
N ARG A 404 -23.66 0.16 -9.14
CA ARG A 404 -24.09 -1.10 -9.78
C ARG A 404 -23.18 -1.47 -10.96
N THR A 405 -22.87 -0.53 -11.84
CA THR A 405 -21.99 -0.79 -13.00
C THR A 405 -20.57 -1.16 -12.58
N LEU A 406 -20.08 -0.56 -11.50
CA LEU A 406 -18.70 -0.76 -11.04
C LEU A 406 -18.53 -1.96 -10.09
N ASN A 407 -19.63 -2.54 -9.57
CA ASN A 407 -19.61 -3.61 -8.57
C ASN A 407 -18.72 -3.27 -7.35
N ILE A 408 -18.89 -2.07 -6.78
CA ILE A 408 -18.05 -1.55 -5.66
C ILE A 408 -18.53 -1.96 -4.26
N GLY A 409 -19.31 -3.03 -4.17
CA GLY A 409 -19.83 -3.58 -2.92
C GLY A 409 -21.02 -2.82 -2.34
N ALA A 410 -21.35 -3.17 -1.10
CA ALA A 410 -22.51 -2.62 -0.40
C ALA A 410 -22.31 -1.14 -0.04
N PRO A 411 -23.37 -0.30 -0.07
CA PRO A 411 -23.30 1.06 0.45
C PRO A 411 -23.08 0.99 1.96
N LEU A 412 -22.28 1.90 2.51
CA LEU A 412 -22.01 1.96 3.95
C LEU A 412 -22.72 3.12 4.66
N GLY A 413 -23.39 3.98 3.90
CA GLY A 413 -24.15 5.12 4.40
C GLY A 413 -24.97 5.82 3.31
N ALA A 414 -25.68 6.86 3.73
CA ALA A 414 -26.38 7.78 2.85
C ALA A 414 -25.39 8.65 2.06
N SER A 415 -25.85 9.26 0.97
CA SER A 415 -25.13 10.34 0.34
C SER A 415 -25.19 11.62 1.18
N TYR A 416 -24.10 12.38 1.19
CA TYR A 416 -24.02 13.68 1.88
C TYR A 416 -23.05 14.61 1.17
N GLN A 417 -22.93 15.86 1.63
CA GLN A 417 -22.03 16.84 1.04
C GLN A 417 -20.88 17.22 1.97
N ILE A 418 -19.72 17.50 1.39
CA ILE A 418 -18.55 18.09 2.05
C ILE A 418 -18.13 19.37 1.31
N ALA A 419 -17.44 20.26 2.03
CA ALA A 419 -16.80 21.43 1.44
C ALA A 419 -15.28 21.21 1.44
N VAL A 420 -14.65 21.37 0.28
CA VAL A 420 -13.21 21.21 0.10
C VAL A 420 -12.70 22.35 -0.80
N GLY A 421 -11.73 23.12 -0.34
CA GLY A 421 -11.12 24.19 -1.15
C GLY A 421 -12.10 25.24 -1.69
N GLY A 422 -13.21 25.50 -0.98
CA GLY A 422 -14.27 26.43 -1.41
C GLY A 422 -15.31 25.83 -2.38
N ALA A 423 -15.11 24.61 -2.86
CA ALA A 423 -16.07 23.86 -3.66
C ALA A 423 -16.89 22.90 -2.78
N ARG A 424 -18.11 22.55 -3.23
CA ARG A 424 -18.97 21.56 -2.57
C ARG A 424 -19.01 20.28 -3.39
N TYR A 425 -18.83 19.14 -2.72
CA TYR A 425 -18.89 17.82 -3.33
C TYR A 425 -19.97 17.00 -2.65
N ALA A 426 -20.76 16.27 -3.42
CA ALA A 426 -21.58 15.19 -2.89
C ALA A 426 -20.80 13.88 -2.98
N LEU A 427 -20.99 12.99 -2.02
CA LEU A 427 -20.35 11.67 -2.00
C LEU A 427 -21.24 10.61 -1.36
N GLN A 428 -20.96 9.35 -1.68
CA GLN A 428 -21.49 8.18 -1.01
C GLN A 428 -20.41 7.11 -0.90
N VAL A 429 -20.25 6.58 0.31
CA VAL A 429 -19.23 5.59 0.63
C VAL A 429 -19.79 4.18 0.39
N TYR A 430 -19.06 3.39 -0.39
CA TYR A 430 -19.30 1.97 -0.61
C TYR A 430 -18.14 1.17 -0.02
N ALA A 431 -18.31 -0.14 0.13
CA ALA A 431 -17.32 -1.00 0.75
C ALA A 431 -15.96 -0.96 0.03
N LEU A 432 -15.94 -0.91 -1.31
CA LEU A 432 -14.69 -0.95 -2.07
C LEU A 432 -14.17 0.43 -2.48
N ASP A 433 -15.01 1.46 -2.50
CA ASP A 433 -14.63 2.80 -2.96
C ASP A 433 -15.65 3.87 -2.55
N THR A 434 -15.32 5.14 -2.77
CA THR A 434 -16.24 6.26 -2.58
C THR A 434 -16.56 6.92 -3.91
N LEU A 435 -17.84 7.06 -4.19
CA LEU A 435 -18.32 7.84 -5.33
C LEU A 435 -18.50 9.29 -4.91
N TYR A 436 -18.15 10.21 -5.78
CA TYR A 436 -18.33 11.64 -5.56
C TYR A 436 -18.66 12.40 -6.85
N ASN A 437 -19.24 13.58 -6.73
CA ASN A 437 -19.42 14.53 -7.83
C ASN A 437 -19.32 15.97 -7.29
N LEU A 438 -18.93 16.91 -8.15
CA LEU A 438 -18.99 18.34 -7.84
C LEU A 438 -20.46 18.79 -7.82
N VAL A 439 -20.84 19.66 -6.88
CA VAL A 439 -22.18 20.27 -6.83
C VAL A 439 -22.15 21.59 -7.60
N PRO A 440 -23.09 21.84 -8.55
CA PRO A 440 -24.33 21.10 -8.83
C PRO A 440 -24.25 20.07 -9.97
N ASN A 441 -23.05 19.61 -10.37
CA ASN A 441 -22.86 18.64 -11.46
C ASN A 441 -23.17 17.19 -11.03
N TRP A 442 -24.44 16.90 -10.71
CA TRP A 442 -24.90 15.63 -10.14
C TRP A 442 -24.66 14.38 -10.99
N SER A 443 -24.58 14.53 -12.31
CA SER A 443 -24.41 13.41 -13.24
C SER A 443 -22.94 13.00 -13.46
N ASP A 444 -21.97 13.86 -13.13
CA ASP A 444 -20.53 13.59 -13.28
C ASP A 444 -20.00 12.81 -12.07
N VAL A 445 -20.46 11.56 -11.94
CA VAL A 445 -20.09 10.67 -10.84
C VAL A 445 -18.72 10.05 -11.11
N ARG A 446 -17.77 10.36 -10.23
CA ARG A 446 -16.39 9.89 -10.26
C ARG A 446 -16.09 8.99 -9.06
N ARG A 447 -15.04 8.18 -9.15
CA ARG A 447 -14.52 7.40 -8.01
C ARG A 447 -13.36 8.11 -7.37
N MET A 448 -13.27 8.05 -6.04
CA MET A 448 -12.12 8.54 -5.28
C MET A 448 -10.82 7.89 -5.77
N SER A 449 -10.82 6.57 -6.04
CA SER A 449 -9.64 5.87 -6.57
C SER A 449 -9.14 6.39 -7.92
N ASP A 450 -9.98 7.07 -8.71
CA ASP A 450 -9.58 7.68 -9.98
C ASP A 450 -8.79 9.00 -9.77
N LEU A 451 -8.78 9.60 -8.57
CA LEU A 451 -7.98 10.80 -8.25
C LEU A 451 -6.49 10.51 -8.08
N VAL A 452 -6.12 9.26 -7.81
CA VAL A 452 -4.72 8.82 -7.65
C VAL A 452 -4.06 8.53 -9.02
N LYS A 453 -4.72 8.90 -10.12
CA LYS A 453 -4.21 8.79 -11.49
C LYS A 453 -3.64 10.14 -11.95
N PRO A 454 -2.53 10.18 -12.68
CA PRO A 454 -2.23 11.33 -13.54
C PRO A 454 -3.36 11.42 -14.57
N GLN A 455 -4.03 12.56 -14.69
CA GLN A 455 -5.05 12.76 -15.72
C GLN A 455 -4.42 12.47 -17.08
N ALA A 456 -5.00 11.52 -17.83
CA ALA A 456 -4.76 11.42 -19.26
C ALA A 456 -5.10 12.77 -19.89
N THR A 457 -4.14 13.32 -20.63
CA THR A 457 -4.30 14.52 -21.44
C THR A 457 -5.59 14.42 -22.26
N ARG A 458 -6.49 15.40 -22.07
CA ARG A 458 -7.63 15.59 -22.97
C ARG A 458 -7.08 15.92 -24.35
N THR A 459 -7.09 14.97 -25.27
CA THR A 459 -6.83 15.26 -26.68
C THR A 459 -8.07 15.94 -27.28
N ALA A 460 -7.86 17.17 -27.74
CA ALA A 460 -8.84 17.93 -28.49
C ALA A 460 -9.13 17.24 -29.83
N ALA A 461 -10.37 17.41 -30.30
CA ALA A 461 -10.89 16.88 -31.53
C ALA A 461 -10.21 17.45 -32.80
N GLY A 462 -10.16 16.62 -33.85
CA GLY A 462 -10.09 17.02 -35.26
C GLY A 462 -8.70 17.03 -35.89
N VAL A 463 -8.44 16.12 -36.83
CA VAL A 463 -8.56 16.33 -38.29
C VAL A 463 -8.36 14.98 -38.99
N VAL A 464 -9.29 14.64 -39.87
CA VAL A 464 -9.23 13.54 -40.85
C VAL A 464 -8.56 14.07 -42.12
N LEU A 465 -7.68 13.26 -42.73
CA LEU A 465 -7.28 13.18 -44.15
C LEU A 465 -6.21 12.05 -44.20
N GLY A 466 -6.19 11.02 -45.03
CA GLY A 466 -6.94 10.62 -46.22
C GLY A 466 -5.99 9.80 -47.12
N SER A 467 -6.36 8.53 -47.37
CA SER A 467 -6.10 7.75 -48.60
C SER A 467 -4.71 7.13 -48.88
N ALA A 468 -4.79 5.99 -49.59
CA ALA A 468 -3.81 4.90 -49.72
C ALA A 468 -3.18 4.77 -51.13
N ARG A 469 -2.03 4.06 -51.24
CA ARG A 469 -1.81 2.78 -51.99
C ARG A 469 -0.36 2.61 -52.53
N ARG A 470 0.19 1.38 -52.31
CA ARG A 470 0.99 0.40 -53.12
C ARG A 470 2.01 0.91 -54.18
N ALA A 471 3.11 0.22 -54.55
CA ALA A 471 3.39 -1.23 -54.61
C ALA A 471 4.92 -1.57 -54.67
N ASP A 472 5.24 -2.82 -54.33
CA ASP A 472 6.20 -3.81 -54.89
C ASP A 472 7.66 -3.48 -55.28
N GLU A 473 8.59 -4.31 -54.77
CA GLU A 473 9.43 -5.20 -55.60
C GLU A 473 10.09 -6.35 -54.80
N SER A 474 10.04 -7.56 -55.37
CA SER A 474 10.69 -8.85 -55.04
C SER A 474 12.20 -8.85 -55.38
N ALA A 475 13.11 -9.78 -55.05
CA ALA A 475 13.21 -11.04 -54.30
C ALA A 475 14.74 -11.36 -54.19
N SER A 476 15.16 -12.09 -53.16
CA SER A 476 16.06 -13.26 -53.26
C SER A 476 16.47 -13.74 -51.85
N SER A 477 16.27 -15.04 -51.61
CA SER A 477 16.71 -15.73 -50.40
C SER A 477 18.10 -16.34 -50.60
N PRO A 478 18.96 -16.34 -49.56
CA PRO A 478 19.90 -17.43 -49.34
C PRO A 478 19.54 -18.25 -48.09
N SER A 479 19.97 -19.51 -48.14
CA SER A 479 19.77 -20.58 -47.15
C SER A 479 20.11 -20.20 -45.69
N PRO A 480 19.46 -20.82 -44.69
CA PRO A 480 19.55 -20.40 -43.30
C PRO A 480 20.92 -20.74 -42.69
N ALA A 481 21.57 -19.70 -42.14
CA ALA A 481 22.58 -19.87 -41.11
C ALA A 481 21.94 -20.55 -39.87
N PRO A 482 22.71 -21.30 -39.05
CA PRO A 482 22.18 -21.96 -37.87
C PRO A 482 21.50 -20.92 -36.97
N PHE A 483 20.26 -21.18 -36.55
CA PHE A 483 19.50 -20.33 -35.65
C PHE A 483 20.31 -20.05 -34.38
N SER A 484 20.97 -18.89 -34.30
CA SER A 484 21.17 -18.25 -33.01
C SER A 484 19.77 -17.86 -32.55
N GLN A 485 19.15 -18.65 -31.67
CA GLN A 485 17.85 -18.33 -31.10
C GLN A 485 17.97 -16.99 -30.38
N GLN A 486 17.62 -15.89 -31.04
CA GLN A 486 17.46 -14.61 -30.36
C GLN A 486 16.32 -14.77 -29.36
N LEU A 487 16.55 -14.29 -28.14
CA LEU A 487 15.54 -14.24 -27.09
C LEU A 487 14.32 -13.45 -27.61
N ILE A 488 13.18 -14.11 -27.71
CA ILE A 488 11.92 -13.44 -28.05
C ILE A 488 11.36 -12.85 -26.76
N ILE A 489 11.58 -11.54 -26.58
CA ILE A 489 11.05 -10.79 -25.45
C ILE A 489 9.77 -10.06 -25.88
N VAL A 490 8.65 -10.46 -25.29
CA VAL A 490 7.35 -9.81 -25.50
C VAL A 490 7.23 -8.61 -24.56
N ARG A 491 6.96 -7.43 -25.12
CA ARG A 491 6.71 -6.21 -24.33
C ARG A 491 5.21 -5.94 -24.28
N PRO A 492 4.54 -6.11 -23.14
CA PRO A 492 3.13 -5.77 -23.00
C PRO A 492 2.91 -4.28 -23.24
N ASN A 493 1.77 -3.95 -23.84
CA ASN A 493 1.33 -2.58 -24.09
C ASN A 493 -0.08 -2.40 -23.48
N PRO A 494 -0.26 -1.49 -22.51
CA PRO A 494 0.72 -0.52 -21.97
C PRO A 494 1.83 -1.17 -21.13
N PRO A 495 3.00 -0.53 -20.99
CA PRO A 495 4.07 -1.00 -20.11
C PRO A 495 3.62 -0.98 -18.63
N ALA A 496 4.25 -1.79 -17.79
CA ALA A 496 3.92 -1.82 -16.37
C ALA A 496 4.38 -0.54 -15.67
N MET A 497 3.49 0.05 -14.87
CA MET A 497 3.70 1.36 -14.25
C MET A 497 4.30 1.28 -12.84
N ALA A 498 4.45 0.07 -12.27
CA ALA A 498 4.94 -0.16 -10.92
C ALA A 498 6.48 -0.10 -10.85
N HIS A 499 7.04 1.06 -11.19
CA HIS A 499 8.49 1.26 -11.21
C HIS A 499 8.88 2.67 -10.76
N THR A 500 10.11 2.85 -10.31
CA THR A 500 10.69 4.16 -10.00
C THR A 500 12.01 4.39 -10.72
N SER A 501 12.59 5.58 -10.61
CA SER A 501 13.97 5.82 -11.02
C SER A 501 14.93 4.99 -10.15
N ARG A 502 16.02 4.48 -10.72
CA ARG A 502 17.09 3.82 -9.95
C ARG A 502 17.89 4.80 -9.09
N ASN A 503 17.72 6.10 -9.29
CA ASN A 503 18.48 7.17 -8.61
C ASN A 503 20.00 6.96 -8.74
N GLY A 504 20.46 6.59 -9.94
CA GLY A 504 21.87 6.38 -10.25
C GLY A 504 22.49 5.11 -9.67
N ARG A 505 21.72 4.25 -8.99
CA ARG A 505 22.24 2.98 -8.44
C ARG A 505 22.47 1.95 -9.54
N ALA A 506 23.60 1.25 -9.44
CA ALA A 506 23.95 0.16 -10.34
C ALA A 506 23.12 -1.09 -10.05
N ILE A 507 22.98 -1.94 -11.07
CA ILE A 507 22.37 -3.26 -10.94
C ILE A 507 23.45 -4.23 -10.48
N GLU A 508 23.22 -4.87 -9.34
CA GLU A 508 24.19 -5.73 -8.66
C GLU A 508 23.66 -7.17 -8.50
N GLN A 509 22.35 -7.37 -8.64
CA GLN A 509 21.69 -8.65 -8.34
C GLN A 509 20.45 -8.93 -9.19
N VAL A 510 20.11 -10.21 -9.31
CA VAL A 510 18.88 -10.72 -9.90
C VAL A 510 18.08 -11.44 -8.82
N ILE A 511 16.80 -11.09 -8.69
CA ILE A 511 15.91 -11.67 -7.68
C ILE A 511 14.78 -12.43 -8.38
N LEU A 512 14.74 -13.74 -8.15
CA LEU A 512 13.71 -14.63 -8.68
C LEU A 512 12.48 -14.67 -7.77
N HIS A 513 11.29 -14.63 -8.37
CA HIS A 513 9.99 -14.75 -7.69
C HIS A 513 9.24 -15.94 -8.27
N ALA A 514 8.81 -16.88 -7.43
CA ALA A 514 7.85 -17.91 -7.84
C ALA A 514 6.43 -17.34 -7.70
N VAL A 515 5.67 -17.27 -8.79
CA VAL A 515 4.34 -16.66 -8.81
C VAL A 515 3.30 -17.72 -9.20
N PRO A 516 2.40 -18.13 -8.27
CA PRO A 516 1.30 -19.04 -8.59
C PRO A 516 0.29 -18.37 -9.52
N GLY A 517 -0.07 -19.07 -10.59
CA GLY A 517 -1.04 -18.60 -11.59
C GLY A 517 -0.39 -18.42 -12.96
N ASN A 518 -1.20 -18.52 -14.01
CA ASN A 518 -0.70 -18.49 -15.38
C ASN A 518 -0.09 -17.13 -15.77
N SER A 519 0.72 -17.13 -16.83
CA SER A 519 1.40 -15.91 -17.30
C SER A 519 0.44 -14.78 -17.67
N GLU A 520 -0.70 -15.08 -18.31
CA GLU A 520 -1.67 -14.07 -18.73
C GLU A 520 -2.28 -13.30 -17.54
N LEU A 521 -2.72 -14.03 -16.50
CA LEU A 521 -3.27 -13.43 -15.28
C LEU A 521 -2.20 -12.61 -14.55
N THR A 522 -0.98 -13.16 -14.45
CA THR A 522 0.15 -12.50 -13.80
C THR A 522 0.54 -11.21 -14.53
N LEU A 523 0.59 -11.23 -15.86
CA LEU A 523 0.82 -10.04 -16.70
C LEU A 523 -0.26 -9.00 -16.51
N HIS A 524 -1.53 -9.42 -16.51
CA HIS A 524 -2.65 -8.52 -16.27
C HIS A 524 -2.56 -7.85 -14.89
N GLN A 525 -2.20 -8.61 -13.85
CA GLN A 525 -2.01 -8.07 -12.49
C GLN A 525 -0.84 -7.09 -12.41
N MET A 526 0.34 -7.49 -12.90
CA MET A 526 1.56 -6.67 -12.83
C MET A 526 1.48 -5.42 -13.71
N SER A 527 0.83 -5.52 -14.87
CA SER A 527 0.64 -4.41 -15.82
C SER A 527 -0.62 -3.58 -15.52
N SER A 528 -1.43 -3.98 -14.53
CA SER A 528 -2.63 -3.23 -14.16
C SER A 528 -2.28 -1.82 -13.69
N VAL A 529 -3.08 -0.85 -14.12
CA VAL A 529 -2.96 0.53 -13.66
C VAL A 529 -3.26 0.58 -12.16
N GLY A 530 -2.22 0.76 -11.35
CA GLY A 530 -2.31 0.69 -9.89
C GLY A 530 -1.55 -0.47 -9.27
N SER A 531 -0.97 -1.38 -10.08
CA SER A 531 -0.07 -2.41 -9.58
C SER A 531 0.99 -1.81 -8.64
N ARG A 532 1.22 -2.48 -7.51
CA ARG A 532 2.28 -2.17 -6.55
C ARG A 532 3.36 -3.26 -6.51
N PHE A 533 3.25 -4.24 -7.41
CA PHE A 533 4.18 -5.31 -7.60
C PHE A 533 4.35 -5.60 -9.10
N THR A 534 5.54 -5.39 -9.63
CA THR A 534 5.92 -5.86 -10.97
C THR A 534 7.38 -6.25 -10.95
N THR A 535 7.73 -7.27 -11.71
CA THR A 535 9.11 -7.61 -12.03
C THR A 535 9.54 -6.92 -13.32
N HIS A 536 10.83 -6.96 -13.64
CA HIS A 536 11.31 -6.52 -14.96
C HIS A 536 10.93 -7.56 -16.00
N TYR A 537 11.06 -8.84 -15.63
CA TYR A 537 10.74 -9.98 -16.49
C TYR A 537 9.72 -10.93 -15.85
N LEU A 538 8.89 -11.56 -16.67
CA LEU A 538 8.12 -12.77 -16.33
C LEU A 538 8.50 -13.86 -17.33
N VAL A 539 8.82 -15.06 -16.84
CA VAL A 539 9.11 -16.24 -17.67
C VAL A 539 8.00 -17.27 -17.48
N GLY A 540 7.28 -17.54 -18.57
CA GLY A 540 6.21 -18.55 -18.60
C GLY A 540 6.74 -19.98 -18.54
N LEU A 541 5.87 -20.94 -18.22
CA LEU A 541 6.22 -22.37 -18.26
C LEU A 541 6.55 -22.86 -19.68
N ASP A 542 6.01 -22.17 -20.69
CA ASP A 542 6.27 -22.36 -22.13
C ASP A 542 7.58 -21.71 -22.62
N GLY A 543 8.36 -21.10 -21.72
CA GLY A 543 9.59 -20.39 -22.06
C GLY A 543 9.39 -18.98 -22.64
N THR A 544 8.15 -18.48 -22.76
CA THR A 544 7.90 -17.11 -23.22
C THR A 544 8.40 -16.10 -22.18
N ILE A 545 9.19 -15.12 -22.61
CA ILE A 545 9.69 -14.04 -21.75
C ILE A 545 8.95 -12.76 -22.03
N TYR A 546 8.38 -12.17 -20.98
CA TYR A 546 7.75 -10.86 -21.02
C TYR A 546 8.60 -9.83 -20.29
N GLN A 547 8.89 -8.68 -20.91
CA GLN A 547 9.56 -7.55 -20.25
C GLN A 547 8.56 -6.48 -19.87
N LEU A 548 8.20 -6.42 -18.59
CA LEU A 548 7.19 -5.51 -18.07
C LEU A 548 7.74 -4.12 -17.73
N VAL A 549 8.99 -4.05 -17.29
CA VAL A 549 9.67 -2.80 -16.89
C VAL A 549 11.06 -2.75 -17.53
N ASP A 550 11.40 -1.60 -18.10
CA ASP A 550 12.74 -1.31 -18.61
C ASP A 550 13.78 -1.43 -17.49
N GLU A 551 14.89 -2.11 -17.77
CA GLU A 551 15.95 -2.36 -16.80
C GLU A 551 16.58 -1.08 -16.25
N ALA A 552 16.56 0.03 -16.98
CA ALA A 552 17.03 1.34 -16.50
C ALA A 552 16.18 1.89 -15.35
N ARG A 553 14.97 1.35 -15.15
CA ARG A 553 14.07 1.68 -14.05
C ARG A 553 14.12 0.61 -12.98
N ALA A 554 13.71 0.96 -11.76
CA ALA A 554 13.60 0.04 -10.63
C ALA A 554 12.15 -0.47 -10.53
N ALA A 555 11.89 -1.69 -11.03
CA ALA A 555 10.62 -2.36 -10.82
C ALA A 555 10.34 -2.58 -9.33
N TRP A 556 9.08 -2.48 -8.90
CA TRP A 556 8.69 -2.71 -7.52
C TRP A 556 8.45 -4.21 -7.28
N HIS A 557 9.47 -4.96 -6.90
CA HIS A 557 9.34 -6.42 -6.72
C HIS A 557 9.89 -6.96 -5.39
N ALA A 558 10.97 -6.39 -4.85
CA ALA A 558 11.65 -6.89 -3.66
C ALA A 558 11.54 -5.93 -2.47
N GLY A 559 11.23 -4.65 -2.69
CA GLY A 559 11.12 -3.70 -1.58
C GLY A 559 12.40 -3.63 -0.72
N MET A 560 12.21 -3.56 0.60
CA MET A 560 13.31 -3.44 1.56
C MET A 560 13.70 -4.81 2.11
N ALA A 561 14.99 -5.13 2.11
CA ALA A 561 15.55 -6.29 2.83
C ALA A 561 16.64 -5.86 3.80
N SER A 562 16.91 -6.67 4.82
CA SER A 562 17.97 -6.41 5.80
C SER A 562 19.13 -7.40 5.65
N ALA A 563 20.36 -6.89 5.65
CA ALA A 563 21.58 -7.68 5.85
C ALA A 563 22.42 -6.99 6.92
N ASP A 564 22.90 -7.73 7.92
CA ASP A 564 23.74 -7.23 9.02
C ASP A 564 23.15 -6.01 9.76
N GLY A 565 21.82 -5.97 9.92
CA GLY A 565 21.11 -4.86 10.55
C GLY A 565 20.94 -3.59 9.69
N LEU A 566 21.50 -3.60 8.47
CA LEU A 566 21.34 -2.54 7.47
C LEU A 566 20.22 -2.89 6.50
N TRP A 567 19.37 -1.92 6.20
CA TRP A 567 18.24 -2.10 5.30
C TRP A 567 18.51 -1.49 3.93
N PHE A 568 18.31 -2.28 2.88
CA PHE A 568 18.56 -1.90 1.50
C PHE A 568 17.26 -2.00 0.69
N ASN A 569 16.98 -0.99 -0.13
CA ASN A 569 15.91 -1.08 -1.12
C ASN A 569 16.41 -1.90 -2.30
N LEU A 570 16.12 -3.20 -2.28
CA LEU A 570 16.58 -4.13 -3.30
C LEU A 570 15.99 -3.78 -4.68
N ASN A 571 14.83 -3.12 -4.76
CA ASN A 571 14.28 -2.68 -6.05
C ASN A 571 15.28 -1.81 -6.83
N LEU A 572 16.05 -0.97 -6.13
CA LEU A 572 16.94 0.00 -6.79
C LEU A 572 18.20 -0.64 -7.37
N THR A 573 18.67 -1.75 -6.79
CA THR A 573 19.93 -2.41 -7.17
C THR A 573 19.73 -3.77 -7.83
N SER A 574 18.48 -4.14 -8.16
CA SER A 574 18.20 -5.48 -8.69
C SER A 574 17.31 -5.51 -9.94
N ILE A 575 17.38 -6.65 -10.63
CA ILE A 575 16.44 -7.09 -11.66
C ILE A 575 15.55 -8.19 -11.07
N GLY A 576 14.29 -7.87 -10.80
CA GLY A 576 13.26 -8.87 -10.50
C GLY A 576 12.87 -9.69 -11.73
N ILE A 577 12.82 -11.01 -11.60
CA ILE A 577 12.30 -11.96 -12.59
C ILE A 577 11.23 -12.83 -11.92
N ALA A 578 10.01 -12.80 -12.42
CA ALA A 578 8.94 -13.69 -12.00
C ALA A 578 8.96 -14.97 -12.83
N LEU A 579 8.68 -16.10 -12.19
CA LEU A 579 8.58 -17.42 -12.80
C LEU A 579 7.15 -17.90 -12.59
N GLU A 580 6.46 -18.17 -13.69
CA GLU A 580 5.14 -18.80 -13.66
C GLU A 580 5.21 -20.13 -12.92
N ARG A 581 4.27 -20.34 -12.00
CA ARG A 581 4.01 -21.61 -11.31
C ARG A 581 2.53 -21.98 -11.45
N PRO A 582 2.18 -23.28 -11.36
CA PRO A 582 0.78 -23.70 -11.28
C PRO A 582 0.02 -22.94 -10.18
N SER A 583 -1.27 -22.67 -10.38
CA SER A 583 -2.09 -21.92 -9.40
C SER A 583 -2.20 -22.61 -8.03
N THR A 584 -1.94 -23.92 -7.97
CA THR A 584 -1.92 -24.74 -6.76
C THR A 584 -0.54 -24.81 -6.10
N TRP A 585 0.46 -24.08 -6.58
CA TRP A 585 1.78 -23.98 -5.94
C TRP A 585 1.68 -23.29 -4.56
N PRO A 586 2.39 -23.76 -3.51
CA PRO A 586 3.38 -24.83 -3.49
C PRO A 586 2.83 -26.24 -3.18
N GLU A 587 1.50 -26.41 -3.09
CA GLU A 587 0.87 -27.71 -2.73
C GLU A 587 1.07 -28.78 -3.81
N ALA A 588 1.23 -28.37 -5.07
CA ALA A 588 1.56 -29.24 -6.19
C ALA A 588 2.92 -28.88 -6.81
N SER A 589 3.62 -29.88 -7.34
CA SER A 589 4.89 -29.72 -8.06
C SER A 589 4.77 -28.72 -9.23
N ALA A 590 5.88 -28.07 -9.57
CA ALA A 590 5.97 -27.09 -10.66
C ALA A 590 5.71 -27.70 -12.06
N GLY A 591 5.76 -29.03 -12.19
CA GLY A 591 5.61 -29.73 -13.47
C GLY A 591 6.87 -29.68 -14.34
N ASP A 592 6.71 -29.80 -15.65
CA ASP A 592 7.80 -29.63 -16.60
C ASP A 592 8.17 -28.14 -16.73
N THR A 593 9.42 -27.82 -16.39
CA THR A 593 9.98 -26.45 -16.40
C THR A 593 11.13 -26.31 -17.39
N SER A 594 11.38 -27.31 -18.24
CA SER A 594 12.53 -27.33 -19.16
C SER A 594 12.63 -26.06 -20.02
N GLN A 595 11.55 -25.68 -20.71
CA GLN A 595 11.51 -24.49 -21.55
C GLN A 595 11.66 -23.18 -20.76
N GLN A 596 11.05 -23.10 -19.57
CA GLN A 596 11.21 -21.97 -18.66
C GLN A 596 12.68 -21.83 -18.20
N LEU A 597 13.35 -22.94 -17.89
CA LEU A 597 14.75 -22.95 -17.43
C LEU A 597 15.73 -22.60 -18.55
N ASP A 598 15.49 -23.05 -19.77
CA ASP A 598 16.32 -22.69 -20.94
C ASP A 598 16.21 -21.19 -21.24
N ALA A 599 14.98 -20.66 -21.27
CA ALA A 599 14.71 -19.25 -21.49
C ALA A 599 15.32 -18.38 -20.37
N LEU A 600 15.13 -18.77 -19.10
CA LEU A 600 15.72 -18.08 -17.95
C LEU A 600 17.25 -18.10 -18.01
N SER A 601 17.86 -19.24 -18.34
CA SER A 601 19.32 -19.36 -18.46
C SER A 601 19.88 -18.47 -19.57
N GLN A 602 19.17 -18.35 -20.69
CA GLN A 602 19.55 -17.44 -21.75
C GLN A 602 19.43 -15.97 -21.31
N LEU A 603 18.32 -15.60 -20.65
CA LEU A 603 18.10 -14.24 -20.13
C LEU A 603 19.16 -13.84 -19.09
N LEU A 604 19.55 -14.77 -18.21
CA LEU A 604 20.61 -14.54 -17.22
C LEU A 604 21.96 -14.30 -17.91
N ARG A 605 22.31 -15.07 -18.95
CA ARG A 605 23.53 -14.82 -19.75
C ARG A 605 23.51 -13.42 -20.39
N GLU A 606 22.39 -13.01 -20.98
CA GLU A 606 22.27 -11.66 -21.56
C GLU A 606 22.31 -10.54 -20.51
N LEU A 607 21.81 -10.77 -19.29
CA LEU A 607 21.95 -9.80 -18.20
C LEU A 607 23.41 -9.70 -17.73
N ALA A 608 24.13 -10.83 -17.68
CA ALA A 608 25.53 -10.88 -17.25
C ALA A 608 26.49 -10.16 -18.23
N THR A 609 26.16 -10.06 -19.52
CA THR A 609 26.95 -9.27 -20.48
C THR A 609 26.78 -7.75 -20.29
N ARG A 610 25.70 -7.31 -19.63
CA ARG A 610 25.33 -5.89 -19.46
C ARG A 610 25.61 -5.35 -18.06
N TYR A 611 25.60 -6.21 -17.04
CA TYR A 611 25.72 -5.83 -15.64
C TYR A 611 26.76 -6.71 -14.94
N PRO A 612 27.44 -6.21 -13.88
CA PRO A 612 28.49 -6.93 -13.16
C PRO A 612 27.91 -8.03 -12.24
N LEU A 613 27.17 -8.98 -12.82
CA LEU A 613 26.51 -10.06 -12.10
C LEU A 613 27.45 -11.25 -11.95
N THR A 614 27.53 -11.80 -10.75
CA THR A 614 28.27 -13.03 -10.45
C THR A 614 27.31 -14.16 -10.10
N SER A 615 27.81 -15.39 -9.93
CA SER A 615 26.96 -16.49 -9.42
C SER A 615 26.32 -16.18 -8.07
N ALA A 616 26.94 -15.33 -7.24
CA ALA A 616 26.38 -14.90 -5.96
C ALA A 616 25.29 -13.82 -6.10
N SER A 617 25.17 -13.20 -7.29
CA SER A 617 24.18 -12.16 -7.58
C SER A 617 22.77 -12.72 -7.82
N LEU A 618 22.59 -14.03 -7.98
CA LEU A 618 21.27 -14.65 -8.14
C LEU A 618 20.69 -15.09 -6.80
N MET A 619 19.57 -14.48 -6.44
CA MET A 619 18.84 -14.74 -5.19
C MET A 619 17.41 -15.15 -5.46
N LEU A 620 16.84 -15.95 -4.56
CA LEU A 620 15.42 -16.26 -4.54
C LEU A 620 14.73 -15.37 -3.51
N TRP A 621 13.64 -14.72 -3.89
CA TRP A 621 12.94 -13.77 -3.00
C TRP A 621 12.56 -14.39 -1.64
N SER A 622 12.10 -15.65 -1.63
CA SER A 622 11.76 -16.40 -0.41
C SER A 622 12.94 -16.54 0.56
N SER A 623 14.17 -16.70 0.05
CA SER A 623 15.39 -16.77 0.87
C SER A 623 15.73 -15.44 1.55
N LEU A 624 15.30 -14.31 0.96
CA LEU A 624 15.43 -12.96 1.54
C LEU A 624 14.26 -12.62 2.47
N ALA A 625 13.09 -13.24 2.26
CA ALA A 625 11.88 -13.02 3.03
C ALA A 625 11.75 -13.92 4.28
N GLY A 626 12.73 -14.79 4.56
CA GLY A 626 12.77 -15.63 5.75
C GLY A 626 11.79 -16.82 5.74
N SER A 627 11.33 -17.26 4.56
CA SER A 627 10.49 -18.45 4.41
C SER A 627 11.34 -19.66 4.01
N ASP A 628 11.29 -20.73 4.81
CA ASP A 628 12.04 -21.99 4.60
C ASP A 628 11.65 -22.77 3.33
N SER A 629 12.64 -23.54 2.85
CA SER A 629 12.78 -24.62 1.84
C SER A 629 11.78 -24.85 0.68
N ASP A 630 10.49 -24.56 0.79
CA ASP A 630 9.49 -25.05 -0.19
C ASP A 630 9.49 -24.25 -1.50
N ALA A 631 10.05 -23.04 -1.47
CA ALA A 631 10.07 -22.12 -2.61
C ALA A 631 11.10 -22.48 -3.71
N ALA A 632 12.02 -23.42 -3.43
CA ALA A 632 13.08 -23.82 -4.36
C ALA A 632 12.74 -25.08 -5.17
N ASP A 633 11.61 -25.74 -4.92
CA ASP A 633 11.24 -26.95 -5.64
C ASP A 633 11.08 -26.64 -7.16
N GLY A 634 11.72 -27.45 -7.99
CA GLY A 634 11.85 -27.22 -9.44
C GLY A 634 12.71 -26.03 -9.88
N LEU A 635 13.58 -25.43 -9.04
CA LEU A 635 14.59 -24.45 -9.47
C LEU A 635 16.01 -24.97 -9.23
N PRO A 636 16.73 -25.45 -10.27
CA PRO A 636 18.12 -25.86 -10.13
C PRO A 636 19.01 -24.61 -10.01
N LEU A 637 19.02 -23.97 -8.84
CA LEU A 637 19.72 -22.71 -8.59
C LEU A 637 21.20 -22.78 -8.96
N GLU A 638 21.87 -23.92 -8.78
CA GLU A 638 23.25 -24.11 -9.20
C GLU A 638 23.45 -24.01 -10.72
N VAL A 639 22.51 -24.55 -11.51
CA VAL A 639 22.53 -24.44 -12.98
C VAL A 639 22.28 -22.99 -13.41
N LEU A 640 21.31 -22.31 -12.77
CA LEU A 640 20.99 -20.91 -13.06
C LEU A 640 22.12 -19.96 -12.64
N ARG A 641 22.79 -20.23 -11.52
CA ARG A 641 24.00 -19.51 -11.08
C ARG A 641 25.17 -19.71 -12.03
N ALA A 642 25.30 -20.90 -12.62
CA ALA A 642 26.30 -21.17 -13.66
C ALA A 642 26.00 -20.39 -14.95
N ALA A 643 24.74 -20.12 -15.28
CA ALA A 643 24.37 -19.29 -16.43
C ALA A 643 24.89 -17.84 -16.30
N LEU A 644 25.07 -17.32 -15.09
CA LEU A 644 25.70 -16.01 -14.86
C LEU A 644 27.24 -16.01 -15.04
N LYS A 645 27.89 -17.17 -15.19
CA LYS A 645 29.35 -17.27 -15.39
C LYS A 645 29.79 -17.10 -16.85
N GLY A 646 28.86 -17.10 -17.81
CA GLY A 646 29.15 -17.25 -19.24
C GLY A 646 29.11 -15.98 -20.07
N ALA A 647 29.75 -14.89 -19.62
CA ALA A 647 30.02 -13.69 -20.41
C ALA A 647 31.53 -13.50 -20.59
#